data_AF-A0A1Y3PV85-F1
#
_entry.id   AF-A0A1Y3PV85-F1
#
_cell.length_a   1.000
_cell.length_b   1.000
_cell.length_c   1.000
_cell.angle_alpha   90.00
_cell.angle_beta   90.00
_cell.angle_gamma   90.00
#
_symmetry.space_group_name_H-M   'P 1'
#
loop_
_entity.id
_entity.type
_entity.pdbx_description
1 polymer ?
#
loop_
_entity_poly.entity_id
_entity_poly.type
_entity_poly.pdbx_seq_one_letter_code
_entity_poly.pdbx_strand_id
1 'polypeptide(L)'
;MLASEQEDKVYHTPSGVTVHRRLHKDTSPVVIEQLVERLDHDKGALFSSGMEYTGRYTRWDVGFVNPPLEVVSRERTVAIRALNRRGAILLPVLQRCLDHEPAVAEVRNEQEQLTVIIRPKPAVIIEEERTKQPSVFSVIRAIQKAFYSEEDTFLGLYGAFGYDLIFQFESLEPLKPRPEDHVDMHLFLPDEIFVVDRKTNQAFRIAYDFVIGEKSTEGLPREGTSKPHAPKRPDGQNIPAYRKGYYASLVRQAMPSFYQGDLFEVVPSQVICRPCDLKPSEVFKNLNRMNPSPYGFFIYLGNQHLVGASPEMYVRVVGRQLETCPISGTIKRGNNALEDAENIKQLLNSAKDEAELTMCTDVDRNDKSRICVPGSVQVIGRREIERYSRLFHTVDHIVGELAPGFDALDAFMTHMWAVTVTGAPKLEAMRWLEAHEETPRGWYGGAIGWLNFNGNMNTGLTLRTVKLANGIAEMRVGATLLHASDPEAEEEETLVKVAALMRALEAPGEEEKGQTYRTRSGEGKRVLLVDHEDSFVHTLANYFKQTGADVLTVRSEAARRMIAEDPSYDLIVLSPGPGKPERFQMDETIALCLSRHLPIFGICLGFQGLAEYFGARLDVLPKPAHGEKSVIRILKNDTLFAGMGESMTVGRYHSLYVRNLPPSLILLAETADGIPMAFRHRQLPVYAVQFHPESVLSLADDGGMRLIDNLLMHLPKHAQDLKMGT
;
A
#
# COMPACT_ATOMS: atom_id res chain seq x y z
N MET A 1 22.06 12.88 -9.49
CA MET A 1 22.53 12.70 -10.89
C MET A 1 22.67 14.05 -11.60
N LEU A 2 21.67 14.94 -11.58
CA LEU A 2 21.73 16.26 -12.24
C LEU A 2 22.72 17.27 -11.63
N ALA A 3 23.07 17.15 -10.34
CA ALA A 3 23.97 18.10 -9.67
C ALA A 3 25.35 18.23 -10.35
N SER A 4 25.86 17.14 -10.92
CA SER A 4 27.16 17.08 -11.60
C SER A 4 27.10 17.42 -13.09
N GLU A 5 25.92 17.63 -13.67
CA GLU A 5 25.79 17.94 -15.10
C GLU A 5 26.14 19.40 -15.42
N GLN A 6 26.53 19.64 -16.68
CA GLN A 6 26.73 20.99 -17.23
C GLN A 6 25.40 21.75 -17.28
N GLU A 7 25.47 23.04 -16.97
CA GLU A 7 24.30 23.95 -17.00
C GLU A 7 23.77 24.12 -18.42
N ASP A 8 24.63 24.43 -19.38
CA ASP A 8 24.25 24.55 -20.78
C ASP A 8 24.84 23.40 -21.60
N LYS A 9 24.02 22.82 -22.48
CA LYS A 9 24.41 21.73 -23.37
C LYS A 9 23.77 21.90 -24.73
N VAL A 10 24.54 21.67 -25.79
CA VAL A 10 24.04 21.68 -27.17
C VAL A 10 24.36 20.34 -27.81
N TYR A 11 23.37 19.69 -28.40
CA TYR A 11 23.55 18.43 -29.12
C TYR A 11 22.68 18.38 -30.38
N HIS A 12 23.05 17.51 -31.31
CA HIS A 12 22.35 17.34 -32.58
C HIS A 12 21.69 15.96 -32.65
N THR A 13 20.44 15.93 -33.10
CA THR A 13 19.70 14.68 -33.30
C THR A 13 19.93 14.14 -34.73
N PRO A 14 19.72 12.83 -34.97
CA PRO A 14 19.85 12.25 -36.31
C PRO A 14 18.93 12.85 -37.37
N SER A 15 17.82 13.48 -36.97
CA SER A 15 16.86 14.11 -37.89
C SER A 15 17.19 15.58 -38.24
N GLY A 16 18.32 16.09 -37.75
CA GLY A 16 18.78 17.45 -38.00
C GLY A 16 18.15 18.50 -37.07
N VAL A 17 17.69 18.09 -35.88
CA VAL A 17 17.28 19.04 -34.83
C VAL A 17 18.50 19.35 -33.98
N THR A 18 18.81 20.63 -33.78
CA THR A 18 19.77 21.05 -32.75
C THR A 18 19.00 21.39 -31.49
N VAL A 19 19.40 20.79 -30.37
CA VAL A 19 18.74 20.99 -29.07
C VAL A 19 19.68 21.75 -28.15
N HIS A 20 19.21 22.90 -27.67
CA HIS A 20 19.84 23.68 -26.62
C HIS A 20 19.15 23.36 -25.30
N ARG A 21 19.83 22.64 -24.42
CA ARG A 21 19.36 22.28 -23.09
C ARG A 21 20.01 23.18 -22.05
N ARG A 22 19.19 23.77 -21.18
CA ARG A 22 19.61 24.64 -20.08
C ARG A 22 19.11 24.09 -18.75
N LEU A 23 20.01 23.85 -17.82
CA LEU A 23 19.77 23.29 -16.50
C LEU A 23 19.95 24.39 -15.44
N HIS A 24 18.84 24.77 -14.81
CA HIS A 24 18.79 25.77 -13.76
C HIS A 24 18.80 25.12 -12.37
N LYS A 25 19.96 25.15 -11.71
CA LYS A 25 20.20 24.51 -10.39
C LYS A 25 19.73 25.36 -9.20
N ASP A 26 19.40 26.63 -9.43
CA ASP A 26 18.86 27.59 -8.47
C ASP A 26 17.34 27.44 -8.23
N THR A 27 16.72 26.46 -8.89
CA THR A 27 15.29 26.19 -8.77
C THR A 27 14.91 25.81 -7.33
N SER A 28 13.79 26.35 -6.83
CA SER A 28 13.25 26.02 -5.52
C SER A 28 12.31 24.80 -5.59
N PRO A 29 12.36 23.88 -4.61
CA PRO A 29 11.39 22.77 -4.51
C PRO A 29 9.91 23.19 -4.45
N VAL A 30 9.62 24.43 -4.02
CA VAL A 30 8.27 25.03 -3.99
C VAL A 30 7.61 25.03 -5.37
N VAL A 31 8.40 24.93 -6.46
CA VAL A 31 7.88 24.88 -7.83
C VAL A 31 6.89 23.74 -8.06
N ILE A 32 7.01 22.62 -7.34
CA ILE A 32 6.07 21.49 -7.46
C ILE A 32 4.68 21.91 -6.95
N GLU A 33 4.59 22.67 -5.87
CA GLU A 33 3.32 23.18 -5.35
C GLU A 33 2.64 24.11 -6.35
N GLN A 34 3.42 24.95 -7.02
CA GLN A 34 2.95 25.83 -8.10
C GLN A 34 2.47 25.04 -9.32
N LEU A 35 3.19 23.98 -9.72
CA LEU A 35 2.77 23.09 -10.82
C LEU A 35 1.46 22.39 -10.51
N VAL A 36 1.27 21.91 -9.27
CA VAL A 36 0.01 21.30 -8.84
C VAL A 36 -1.16 22.27 -9.00
N GLU A 37 -1.00 23.55 -8.66
CA GLU A 37 -2.07 24.53 -8.85
C GLU A 37 -2.32 24.85 -10.33
N ARG A 38 -1.26 24.91 -11.14
CA ARG A 38 -1.36 25.15 -12.58
C ARG A 38 -2.06 24.01 -13.32
N LEU A 39 -1.84 22.77 -12.92
CA LEU A 39 -2.48 21.59 -13.53
C LEU A 39 -4.01 21.55 -13.36
N ASP A 40 -4.61 22.40 -12.54
CA ASP A 40 -6.07 22.56 -12.53
C ASP A 40 -6.60 23.11 -13.88
N HIS A 41 -5.77 23.85 -14.62
CA HIS A 41 -6.20 24.63 -15.80
C HIS A 41 -5.25 24.58 -17.00
N ASP A 42 -3.97 24.27 -16.81
CA ASP A 42 -2.95 24.19 -17.86
C ASP A 42 -2.60 22.73 -18.17
N LYS A 43 -2.63 22.34 -19.45
CA LYS A 43 -2.25 20.98 -19.88
C LYS A 43 -0.84 20.66 -19.38
N GLY A 44 -0.66 19.44 -18.88
CA GLY A 44 0.62 19.01 -18.34
C GLY A 44 0.49 17.75 -17.49
N ALA A 45 1.60 17.38 -16.86
CA ALA A 45 1.65 16.25 -15.96
C ALA A 45 2.63 16.51 -14.82
N LEU A 46 2.33 15.92 -13.67
CA LEU A 46 3.23 15.74 -12.55
C LEU A 46 3.25 14.25 -12.21
N PHE A 47 4.45 13.67 -12.16
CA PHE A 47 4.71 12.32 -11.69
C PHE A 47 5.51 12.42 -10.39
N SER A 48 5.20 11.57 -9.42
CA SER A 48 5.76 11.62 -8.08
C SER A 48 6.05 10.22 -7.58
N SER A 49 7.19 10.04 -6.93
CA SER A 49 7.49 8.85 -6.14
C SER A 49 7.69 9.25 -4.68
N GLY A 50 6.73 8.91 -3.84
CA GLY A 50 6.74 9.26 -2.41
C GLY A 50 7.51 8.26 -1.53
N MET A 51 7.94 7.13 -2.10
CA MET A 51 8.45 5.98 -1.37
C MET A 51 9.91 5.70 -1.72
N GLU A 52 10.66 5.10 -0.79
CA GLU A 52 12.01 4.62 -1.04
C GLU A 52 12.06 3.14 -0.70
N TYR A 53 12.49 2.34 -1.66
CA TYR A 53 12.81 0.93 -1.49
C TYR A 53 14.14 0.69 -2.15
N THR A 54 15.14 0.31 -1.35
CA THR A 54 16.52 0.16 -1.82
C THR A 54 16.59 -0.75 -3.04
N GLY A 55 17.20 -0.24 -4.12
CA GLY A 55 17.34 -0.97 -5.39
C GLY A 55 16.09 -0.98 -6.27
N ARG A 56 14.95 -0.43 -5.84
CA ARG A 56 13.69 -0.42 -6.60
C ARG A 56 13.13 0.98 -6.81
N TYR A 57 12.85 1.73 -5.74
CA TYR A 57 12.22 3.05 -5.80
C TYR A 57 13.06 4.10 -5.07
N THR A 58 13.15 5.29 -5.67
CA THR A 58 13.74 6.49 -5.07
C THR A 58 12.69 7.60 -5.02
N ARG A 59 12.87 8.58 -4.13
CA ARG A 59 11.89 9.66 -3.96
C ARG A 59 12.19 10.84 -4.88
N TRP A 60 11.25 11.18 -5.74
CA TRP A 60 11.39 12.29 -6.69
C TRP A 60 10.04 12.84 -7.14
N ASP A 61 10.04 14.04 -7.70
CA ASP A 61 8.96 14.62 -8.48
C ASP A 61 9.47 15.05 -9.86
N VAL A 62 8.70 14.79 -10.92
CA VAL A 62 8.98 15.24 -12.28
C VAL A 62 7.70 15.80 -12.87
N GLY A 63 7.69 17.07 -13.26
CA GLY A 63 6.48 17.69 -13.80
C GLY A 63 6.73 18.82 -14.79
N PHE A 64 5.68 19.16 -15.53
CA PHE A 64 5.68 20.21 -16.55
C PHE A 64 4.24 20.68 -16.82
N VAL A 65 4.14 21.84 -17.47
CA VAL A 65 2.89 22.45 -17.95
C VAL A 65 3.16 23.19 -19.26
N ASN A 66 2.13 23.42 -20.06
CA ASN A 66 2.21 24.05 -21.38
C ASN A 66 3.21 23.38 -22.35
N PRO A 67 3.15 22.05 -22.52
CA PRO A 67 4.05 21.37 -23.45
C PRO A 67 3.82 21.86 -24.90
N PRO A 68 4.86 21.99 -25.73
CA PRO A 68 4.74 22.38 -27.14
C PRO A 68 3.86 21.47 -27.99
N LEU A 69 3.93 20.15 -27.77
CA LEU A 69 3.19 19.16 -28.56
C LEU A 69 2.39 18.21 -27.67
N GLU A 70 1.28 17.72 -28.20
CA GLU A 70 0.63 16.49 -27.75
C GLU A 70 0.52 15.45 -28.87
N VAL A 71 0.55 14.19 -28.48
CA VAL A 71 0.39 13.01 -29.33
C VAL A 71 -0.78 12.20 -28.77
N VAL A 72 -1.88 12.18 -29.51
CA VAL A 72 -3.15 11.56 -29.09
C VAL A 72 -3.51 10.46 -30.08
N SER A 73 -3.82 9.25 -29.62
CA SER A 73 -4.29 8.19 -30.51
C SER A 73 -5.71 7.73 -30.20
N ARG A 74 -6.39 7.33 -31.26
CA ARG A 74 -7.63 6.56 -31.21
C ARG A 74 -7.58 5.53 -32.33
N GLU A 75 -7.69 4.27 -31.95
CA GLU A 75 -7.48 3.11 -32.81
C GLU A 75 -6.17 3.27 -33.60
N ARG A 76 -6.23 3.21 -34.93
CA ARG A 76 -5.08 3.31 -35.83
C ARG A 76 -4.80 4.74 -36.33
N THR A 77 -5.37 5.74 -35.67
CA THR A 77 -5.16 7.14 -36.00
C THR A 77 -4.40 7.84 -34.88
N VAL A 78 -3.33 8.56 -35.22
CA VAL A 78 -2.55 9.38 -34.29
C VAL A 78 -2.63 10.84 -34.72
N ALA A 79 -3.04 11.73 -33.82
CA ALA A 79 -3.00 13.17 -33.99
C ALA A 79 -1.80 13.75 -33.21
N ILE A 80 -0.89 14.43 -33.91
CA ILE A 80 0.22 15.19 -33.31
C ILE A 80 -0.11 16.67 -33.47
N ARG A 81 -0.38 17.37 -32.36
CA ARG A 81 -0.85 18.76 -32.39
C ARG A 81 0.17 19.70 -31.78
N ALA A 82 0.40 20.83 -32.44
CA ALA A 82 1.04 21.96 -31.80
C ALA A 82 0.06 22.62 -30.83
N LEU A 83 0.51 22.82 -29.59
CA LEU A 83 -0.24 23.51 -28.55
C LEU A 83 0.16 24.99 -28.41
N ASN A 84 1.28 25.36 -29.02
CA ASN A 84 1.79 26.73 -29.11
C ASN A 84 2.75 26.88 -30.30
N ARG A 85 3.24 28.11 -30.54
CA ARG A 85 4.15 28.42 -31.64
C ARG A 85 5.44 27.60 -31.65
N ARG A 86 5.90 27.16 -30.47
CA ARG A 86 7.11 26.35 -30.32
C ARG A 86 6.87 24.94 -30.87
N GLY A 87 5.68 24.38 -30.61
CA GLY A 87 5.25 23.10 -31.19
C GLY A 87 5.14 23.14 -32.71
N ALA A 88 4.63 24.23 -33.28
CA ALA A 88 4.49 24.40 -34.72
C ALA A 88 5.84 24.33 -35.46
N ILE A 89 6.94 24.73 -34.81
CA ILE A 89 8.31 24.61 -35.36
C ILE A 89 8.77 23.15 -35.45
N LEU A 90 8.27 22.27 -34.57
CA LEU A 90 8.63 20.85 -34.50
C LEU A 90 7.87 19.97 -35.49
N LEU A 91 6.67 20.37 -35.93
CA LEU A 91 5.85 19.55 -36.84
C LEU A 91 6.55 19.19 -38.16
N PRO A 92 7.28 20.09 -38.85
CA PRO A 92 7.93 19.75 -40.12
C PRO A 92 8.98 18.64 -40.01
N VAL A 93 9.72 18.55 -38.90
CA VAL A 93 10.68 17.44 -38.73
C VAL A 93 9.97 16.12 -38.47
N LEU A 94 8.88 16.15 -37.70
CA LEU A 94 8.05 14.97 -37.45
C LEU A 94 7.38 14.47 -38.72
N GLN A 95 6.80 15.36 -39.52
CA GLN A 95 6.21 15.01 -40.81
C GLN A 95 7.22 14.31 -41.71
N ARG A 96 8.43 14.88 -41.89
CA ARG A 96 9.50 14.24 -42.69
C ARG A 96 9.85 12.84 -42.20
N CYS A 97 9.89 12.62 -40.88
CA CYS A 97 10.19 11.29 -40.34
C CYS A 97 9.05 10.30 -40.58
N LEU A 98 7.80 10.75 -40.43
CA LEU A 98 6.60 9.92 -40.54
C LEU A 98 6.23 9.59 -41.98
N ASP A 99 6.51 10.49 -42.93
CA ASP A 99 6.32 10.24 -44.38
C ASP A 99 7.18 9.07 -44.88
N HIS A 100 8.26 8.74 -44.18
CA HIS A 100 9.17 7.64 -44.49
C HIS A 100 9.01 6.42 -43.58
N GLU A 101 8.07 6.44 -42.62
CA GLU A 101 7.86 5.32 -41.71
C GLU A 101 7.02 4.21 -42.37
N PRO A 102 7.56 2.99 -42.56
CA PRO A 102 6.86 1.93 -43.30
C PRO A 102 5.49 1.54 -42.72
N ALA A 103 5.32 1.66 -41.40
CA ALA A 103 4.06 1.38 -40.73
C ALA A 103 2.95 2.41 -41.02
N VAL A 104 3.31 3.59 -41.52
CA VAL A 104 2.37 4.68 -41.80
C VAL A 104 1.78 4.53 -43.20
N ALA A 105 0.45 4.61 -43.28
CA ALA A 105 -0.29 4.59 -44.53
C ALA A 105 -0.40 5.98 -45.15
N GLU A 106 -0.66 6.97 -44.30
CA GLU A 106 -0.90 8.36 -44.71
C GLU A 106 -0.54 9.32 -43.58
N VAL A 107 0.00 10.49 -43.95
CA VAL A 107 0.18 11.65 -43.08
C VAL A 107 -0.54 12.83 -43.71
N ARG A 108 -1.46 13.44 -42.96
CA ARG A 108 -2.14 14.69 -43.34
C ARG A 108 -1.66 15.81 -42.44
N ASN A 109 -1.42 16.98 -43.02
CA ASN A 109 -1.04 18.17 -42.27
C ASN A 109 -2.12 19.24 -42.46
N GLU A 110 -2.85 19.55 -41.39
CA GLU A 110 -3.96 20.50 -41.38
C GLU A 110 -3.92 21.30 -40.08
N GLN A 111 -4.01 22.64 -40.16
CA GLN A 111 -4.20 23.52 -38.99
C GLN A 111 -3.24 23.27 -37.81
N GLU A 112 -1.93 23.18 -38.07
CA GLU A 112 -0.91 22.87 -37.03
C GLU A 112 -1.12 21.51 -36.32
N GLN A 113 -1.71 20.55 -37.03
CA GLN A 113 -1.84 19.16 -36.61
C GLN A 113 -1.39 18.22 -37.74
N LEU A 114 -0.62 17.20 -37.37
CA LEU A 114 -0.40 16.02 -38.21
C LEU A 114 -1.39 14.93 -37.82
N THR A 115 -2.15 14.44 -38.78
CA THR A 115 -3.00 13.25 -38.62
C THR A 115 -2.35 12.08 -39.36
N VAL A 116 -1.97 11.05 -38.61
CA VAL A 116 -1.23 9.90 -39.09
C VAL A 116 -2.15 8.68 -39.05
N ILE A 117 -2.32 8.03 -40.20
CA ILE A 117 -3.10 6.79 -40.32
C ILE A 117 -2.13 5.63 -40.46
N ILE A 118 -2.27 4.61 -39.62
CA ILE A 118 -1.35 3.48 -39.55
C ILE A 118 -1.91 2.33 -40.39
N ARG A 119 -1.05 1.69 -41.20
CA ARG A 119 -1.41 0.52 -42.04
C ARG A 119 -2.02 -0.60 -41.19
N PRO A 120 -2.97 -1.39 -41.68
CA PRO A 120 -3.55 -2.50 -40.91
C PRO A 120 -2.49 -3.56 -40.54
N LYS A 121 -2.82 -4.41 -39.55
CA LYS A 121 -1.97 -5.55 -39.15
C LYS A 121 -1.82 -6.54 -40.32
N PRO A 122 -0.64 -7.19 -40.47
CA PRO A 122 -0.46 -8.22 -41.48
C PRO A 122 -1.32 -9.46 -41.17
N ALA A 123 -1.66 -10.25 -42.20
CA ALA A 123 -2.52 -11.42 -42.05
C ALA A 123 -1.86 -12.58 -41.29
N VAL A 124 -0.53 -12.67 -41.34
CA VAL A 124 0.28 -13.66 -40.62
C VAL A 124 1.32 -12.92 -39.80
N ILE A 125 1.40 -13.25 -38.52
CA ILE A 125 2.35 -12.67 -37.57
C ILE A 125 3.16 -13.81 -36.97
N ILE A 126 4.48 -13.65 -36.97
CA ILE A 126 5.40 -14.50 -36.20
C ILE A 126 5.40 -13.93 -34.77
N GLU A 127 5.16 -14.77 -33.75
CA GLU A 127 4.99 -14.32 -32.37
C GLU A 127 6.20 -13.54 -31.84
N GLU A 128 7.42 -13.96 -32.21
CA GLU A 128 8.68 -13.29 -31.86
C GLU A 128 8.80 -11.89 -32.49
N GLU A 129 8.03 -11.59 -33.54
CA GLU A 129 8.01 -10.29 -34.21
C GLU A 129 6.72 -9.51 -33.98
N ARG A 130 5.83 -9.98 -33.10
CA ARG A 130 4.51 -9.37 -32.83
C ARG A 130 4.60 -7.89 -32.47
N THR A 131 5.61 -7.48 -31.71
CA THR A 131 5.81 -6.06 -31.32
C THR A 131 6.28 -5.17 -32.48
N LYS A 132 6.76 -5.75 -33.59
CA LYS A 132 7.22 -5.01 -34.78
C LYS A 132 6.10 -4.70 -35.76
N GLN A 133 4.89 -5.23 -35.54
CA GLN A 133 3.77 -4.95 -36.43
C GLN A 133 3.40 -3.45 -36.42
N PRO A 134 2.87 -2.91 -37.54
CA PRO A 134 2.39 -1.55 -37.59
C PRO A 134 1.41 -1.27 -36.44
N SER A 135 1.66 -0.23 -35.66
CA SER A 135 0.80 0.20 -34.54
C SER A 135 1.08 1.65 -34.18
N VAL A 136 0.36 2.21 -33.20
CA VAL A 136 0.66 3.55 -32.69
C VAL A 136 2.09 3.65 -32.15
N PHE A 137 2.67 2.54 -31.69
CA PHE A 137 4.04 2.51 -31.20
C PHE A 137 5.07 2.64 -32.32
N SER A 138 4.73 2.35 -33.58
CA SER A 138 5.58 2.67 -34.72
C SER A 138 5.74 4.19 -34.88
N VAL A 139 4.66 4.95 -34.68
CA VAL A 139 4.67 6.42 -34.69
C VAL A 139 5.48 6.96 -33.51
N ILE A 140 5.28 6.43 -32.30
CA ILE A 140 6.04 6.82 -31.11
C ILE A 140 7.54 6.53 -31.29
N ARG A 141 7.90 5.38 -31.88
CA ARG A 141 9.27 5.01 -32.19
C ARG A 141 9.89 5.94 -33.24
N ALA A 142 9.13 6.37 -34.25
CA ALA A 142 9.60 7.36 -35.23
C ALA A 142 9.85 8.74 -34.58
N ILE A 143 8.97 9.19 -33.68
CA ILE A 143 9.16 10.42 -32.89
C ILE A 143 10.42 10.29 -32.00
N GLN A 144 10.58 9.17 -31.30
CA GLN A 144 11.74 8.92 -30.45
C GLN A 144 13.05 8.95 -31.25
N LYS A 145 13.10 8.30 -32.41
CA LYS A 145 14.26 8.36 -33.32
C LYS A 145 14.55 9.77 -33.82
N ALA A 146 13.52 10.57 -34.10
CA ALA A 146 13.68 11.94 -34.57
C ALA A 146 14.43 12.81 -33.54
N PHE A 147 14.17 12.60 -32.24
CA PHE A 147 14.77 13.36 -31.16
C PHE A 147 15.85 12.60 -30.37
N TYR A 148 16.28 11.43 -30.85
CA TYR A 148 17.24 10.57 -30.16
C TYR A 148 18.56 11.28 -29.87
N SER A 149 19.05 11.13 -28.65
CA SER A 149 20.40 11.51 -28.22
C SER A 149 20.76 10.78 -26.93
N GLU A 150 22.01 10.30 -26.81
CA GLU A 150 22.54 9.78 -25.54
C GLU A 150 22.91 10.90 -24.55
N GLU A 151 22.96 12.14 -25.04
CA GLU A 151 23.38 13.32 -24.29
C GLU A 151 22.31 13.80 -23.29
N ASP A 152 21.10 13.23 -23.31
CA ASP A 152 19.96 13.67 -22.51
C ASP A 152 19.11 12.51 -21.98
N THR A 153 18.72 12.57 -20.71
CA THR A 153 17.95 11.52 -20.04
C THR A 153 16.53 11.95 -19.64
N PHE A 154 16.13 13.20 -19.93
CA PHE A 154 14.84 13.77 -19.53
C PHE A 154 13.98 14.17 -20.72
N LEU A 155 14.53 14.59 -21.85
CA LEU A 155 13.71 14.88 -23.02
C LEU A 155 12.99 13.60 -23.49
N GLY A 156 11.69 13.68 -23.73
CA GLY A 156 10.88 12.50 -24.01
C GLY A 156 9.39 12.79 -24.17
N LEU A 157 8.61 11.71 -24.21
CA LEU A 157 7.14 11.73 -24.26
C LEU A 157 6.57 11.28 -22.92
N TYR A 158 5.67 12.09 -22.36
CA TYR A 158 5.13 11.95 -21.01
C TYR A 158 3.60 11.91 -21.03
N GLY A 159 2.96 10.99 -20.33
CA GLY A 159 1.50 11.00 -20.22
C GLY A 159 0.91 9.66 -19.84
N ALA A 160 -0.16 9.28 -20.54
CA ALA A 160 -0.98 8.11 -20.23
C ALA A 160 -1.24 7.23 -21.47
N PHE A 161 -1.31 5.94 -21.21
CA PHE A 161 -1.62 4.85 -22.14
C PHE A 161 -2.89 4.16 -21.64
N GLY A 162 -3.91 4.11 -22.48
CA GLY A 162 -5.20 3.49 -22.21
C GLY A 162 -5.20 2.00 -22.53
N TYR A 163 -6.08 1.27 -21.85
CA TYR A 163 -6.22 -0.17 -21.95
C TYR A 163 -6.49 -0.64 -23.39
N ASP A 164 -7.28 0.11 -24.15
CA ASP A 164 -7.73 -0.25 -25.49
C ASP A 164 -6.61 -0.26 -26.55
N LEU A 165 -5.38 0.17 -26.20
CA LEU A 165 -4.20 -0.07 -27.05
C LEU A 165 -4.00 -1.56 -27.38
N ILE A 166 -4.43 -2.47 -26.49
CA ILE A 166 -4.28 -3.92 -26.68
C ILE A 166 -5.01 -4.45 -27.92
N PHE A 167 -6.11 -3.82 -28.34
CA PHE A 167 -6.88 -4.23 -29.52
C PHE A 167 -6.08 -4.05 -30.83
N GLN A 168 -4.99 -3.28 -30.81
CA GLN A 168 -4.08 -3.17 -31.95
C GLN A 168 -3.13 -4.37 -32.08
N PHE A 169 -2.93 -5.12 -30.99
CA PHE A 169 -1.92 -6.17 -30.91
C PHE A 169 -2.50 -7.57 -30.85
N GLU A 170 -3.60 -7.73 -30.14
CA GLU A 170 -4.22 -9.02 -29.91
C GLU A 170 -5.35 -9.30 -30.89
N SER A 171 -5.64 -10.59 -31.10
CA SER A 171 -6.83 -11.03 -31.84
C SER A 171 -8.05 -11.00 -30.92
N LEU A 172 -8.45 -9.79 -30.56
CA LEU A 172 -9.59 -9.45 -29.70
C LEU A 172 -10.43 -8.41 -30.42
N GLU A 173 -11.75 -8.63 -30.49
CA GLU A 173 -12.68 -7.67 -31.08
C GLU A 173 -13.38 -6.86 -29.98
N PRO A 174 -13.50 -5.53 -30.14
CA PRO A 174 -14.26 -4.71 -29.19
C PRO A 174 -15.75 -5.03 -29.28
N LEU A 175 -16.37 -5.44 -28.18
CA LEU A 175 -17.80 -5.77 -28.11
C LEU A 175 -18.67 -4.58 -27.67
N LYS A 176 -18.05 -3.57 -27.06
CA LYS A 176 -18.72 -2.39 -26.53
C LYS A 176 -18.55 -1.17 -27.43
N PRO A 177 -19.52 -0.25 -27.52
CA PRO A 177 -19.31 1.03 -28.18
C PRO A 177 -18.32 1.89 -27.40
N ARG A 178 -17.33 2.46 -28.08
CA ARG A 178 -16.42 3.49 -27.53
C ARG A 178 -17.00 4.88 -27.84
N PRO A 179 -17.02 5.82 -26.89
CA PRO A 179 -17.50 7.17 -27.15
C PRO A 179 -16.61 7.90 -28.17
N GLU A 180 -17.11 8.95 -28.81
CA GLU A 180 -16.37 9.68 -29.84
C GLU A 180 -15.09 10.36 -29.32
N ASP A 181 -15.09 10.73 -28.04
CA ASP A 181 -13.96 11.33 -27.35
C ASP A 181 -13.05 10.30 -26.66
N HIS A 182 -13.21 9.00 -26.97
CA HIS A 182 -12.32 7.96 -26.47
C HIS A 182 -10.88 8.19 -26.96
N VAL A 183 -9.93 8.01 -26.05
CA VAL A 183 -8.50 8.18 -26.29
C VAL A 183 -7.78 6.95 -25.77
N ASP A 184 -6.98 6.34 -26.65
CA ASP A 184 -6.17 5.16 -26.31
C ASP A 184 -4.79 5.55 -25.78
N MET A 185 -4.30 6.75 -26.12
CA MET A 185 -3.01 7.24 -25.66
C MET A 185 -3.01 8.76 -25.72
N HIS A 186 -2.44 9.41 -24.70
CA HIS A 186 -2.23 10.85 -24.69
C HIS A 186 -0.86 11.15 -24.06
N LEU A 187 0.09 11.54 -24.91
CA LEU A 187 1.45 11.90 -24.51
C LEU A 187 1.74 13.36 -24.85
N PHE A 188 2.64 13.96 -24.11
CA PHE A 188 3.13 15.32 -24.29
C PHE A 188 4.63 15.30 -24.54
N LEU A 189 5.11 16.21 -25.41
CA LEU A 189 6.53 16.54 -25.51
C LEU A 189 6.74 17.87 -24.77
N PRO A 190 7.22 17.86 -23.51
CA PRO A 190 7.55 19.08 -22.79
C PRO A 190 8.90 19.66 -23.22
N ASP A 191 9.02 20.98 -23.16
CA ASP A 191 10.28 21.71 -23.37
C ASP A 191 10.70 22.54 -22.15
N GLU A 192 10.02 22.35 -21.03
CA GLU A 192 10.40 22.79 -19.70
C GLU A 192 9.95 21.73 -18.70
N ILE A 193 10.90 21.13 -17.98
CA ILE A 193 10.68 20.05 -17.03
C ILE A 193 11.26 20.45 -15.68
N PHE A 194 10.48 20.28 -14.63
CA PHE A 194 10.90 20.49 -13.25
C PHE A 194 11.11 19.14 -12.58
N VAL A 195 12.26 18.99 -11.94
CA VAL A 195 12.68 17.75 -11.27
C VAL A 195 13.05 18.09 -9.84
N VAL A 196 12.46 17.40 -8.86
CA VAL A 196 12.83 17.51 -7.45
C VAL A 196 13.31 16.16 -6.97
N ASP A 197 14.55 16.10 -6.49
CA ASP A 197 15.05 14.98 -5.70
C ASP A 197 14.62 15.20 -4.26
N ARG A 198 13.64 14.43 -3.78
CA ARG A 198 13.09 14.56 -2.44
C ARG A 198 14.04 14.07 -1.35
N LYS A 199 15.06 13.28 -1.72
CA LYS A 199 16.06 12.78 -0.78
C LYS A 199 17.10 13.84 -0.46
N THR A 200 17.56 14.59 -1.46
CA THR A 200 18.51 15.69 -1.26
C THR A 200 17.82 17.05 -1.08
N ASN A 201 16.51 17.11 -1.31
CA ASN A 201 15.71 18.34 -1.37
C ASN A 201 16.25 19.36 -2.40
N GLN A 202 16.83 18.85 -3.49
CA GLN A 202 17.33 19.66 -4.60
C GLN A 202 16.32 19.70 -5.73
N ALA A 203 16.13 20.87 -6.33
CA ALA A 203 15.26 21.05 -7.47
C ALA A 203 16.04 21.55 -8.68
N PHE A 204 15.60 21.13 -9.86
CA PHE A 204 16.21 21.45 -11.14
C PHE A 204 15.12 21.80 -12.13
N ARG A 205 15.32 22.87 -12.90
CA ARG A 205 14.49 23.17 -14.07
C ARG A 205 15.34 22.94 -15.32
N ILE A 206 14.83 22.10 -16.22
CA ILE A 206 15.47 21.78 -17.49
C ILE A 206 14.64 22.41 -18.60
N ALA A 207 15.21 23.38 -19.31
CA ALA A 207 14.56 24.08 -20.41
C ALA A 207 15.22 23.70 -21.74
N TYR A 208 14.41 23.45 -22.76
CA TYR A 208 14.84 23.06 -24.10
C TYR A 208 14.47 24.12 -25.11
N ASP A 209 15.37 24.40 -26.03
CA ASP A 209 15.10 25.12 -27.27
C ASP A 209 15.58 24.31 -28.47
N PHE A 210 14.80 24.36 -29.54
CA PHE A 210 15.00 23.54 -30.73
C PHE A 210 15.27 24.44 -31.94
N VAL A 211 16.30 24.09 -32.71
CA VAL A 211 16.63 24.72 -33.99
C VAL A 211 16.46 23.71 -35.11
N ILE A 212 15.63 24.05 -36.10
CA ILE A 212 15.30 23.22 -37.26
C ILE A 212 15.45 24.07 -38.51
N GLY A 213 16.55 23.85 -39.25
CA GLY A 213 16.94 24.74 -40.35
C GLY A 213 17.17 26.16 -39.84
N GLU A 214 16.45 27.13 -40.38
CA GLU A 214 16.53 28.55 -39.99
C GLU A 214 15.56 28.94 -38.85
N LYS A 215 14.67 28.03 -38.43
CA LYS A 215 13.67 28.31 -37.38
C LYS A 215 14.22 27.87 -36.03
N SER A 216 14.02 28.71 -35.01
CA SER A 216 14.38 28.43 -33.63
C SER A 216 13.20 28.68 -32.70
N THR A 217 13.06 27.87 -31.66
CA THR A 217 12.13 28.18 -30.55
C THR A 217 12.72 29.20 -29.57
N GLU A 218 14.02 29.48 -29.63
CA GLU A 218 14.66 30.42 -28.72
C GLU A 218 13.99 31.79 -28.77
N GLY A 219 13.73 32.37 -27.59
CA GLY A 219 13.03 33.65 -27.46
C GLY A 219 11.50 33.58 -27.61
N LEU A 220 10.93 32.45 -28.03
CA LEU A 220 9.47 32.26 -28.04
C LEU A 220 8.95 31.91 -26.63
N PRO A 221 7.78 32.44 -26.22
CA PRO A 221 7.19 32.16 -24.92
C PRO A 221 6.71 30.71 -24.80
N ARG A 222 6.81 30.14 -23.59
CA ARG A 222 6.25 28.82 -23.22
C ARG A 222 4.78 28.96 -22.79
N GLU A 223 3.97 29.51 -23.69
CA GLU A 223 2.54 29.76 -23.48
C GLU A 223 1.69 28.49 -23.66
N GLY A 224 0.50 28.48 -23.07
CA GLY A 224 -0.48 27.40 -23.23
C GLY A 224 -1.91 27.93 -23.09
N THR A 225 -2.87 27.13 -23.57
CA THR A 225 -4.30 27.47 -23.42
C THR A 225 -4.79 27.04 -22.05
N SER A 226 -5.05 28.03 -21.19
CA SER A 226 -5.65 27.80 -19.88
C SER A 226 -7.17 27.65 -19.99
N LYS A 227 -7.71 26.59 -19.39
CA LYS A 227 -9.16 26.41 -19.23
C LYS A 227 -9.53 26.50 -17.75
N PRO A 228 -10.35 27.48 -17.33
CA PRO A 228 -10.77 27.57 -15.94
C PRO A 228 -11.42 26.27 -15.49
N HIS A 229 -10.99 25.76 -14.32
CA HIS A 229 -11.69 24.66 -13.69
C HIS A 229 -13.08 25.14 -13.25
N ALA A 230 -14.11 24.66 -13.94
CA ALA A 230 -15.50 24.91 -13.59
C ALA A 230 -16.09 23.61 -13.01
N PRO A 231 -16.29 23.50 -11.69
CA PRO A 231 -16.89 22.31 -11.07
C PRO A 231 -18.39 22.17 -11.40
N LYS A 232 -18.96 23.09 -12.20
CA LYS A 232 -20.38 23.09 -12.53
C LYS A 232 -20.73 21.87 -13.36
N ARG A 233 -21.33 20.89 -12.68
CA ARG A 233 -22.08 19.79 -13.28
C ARG A 233 -23.12 20.37 -14.26
N PRO A 234 -23.20 19.88 -15.49
CA PRO A 234 -24.31 20.18 -16.38
C PRO A 234 -25.63 19.75 -15.72
N ASP A 235 -26.64 20.62 -15.72
CA ASP A 235 -27.98 20.28 -15.21
C ASP A 235 -28.49 19.01 -15.92
N GLY A 236 -28.92 18.01 -15.15
CA GLY A 236 -29.52 16.78 -15.67
C GLY A 236 -28.56 15.63 -16.03
N GLN A 237 -27.24 15.75 -15.81
CA GLN A 237 -26.31 14.64 -16.09
C GLN A 237 -26.52 13.48 -15.10
N ASN A 238 -26.97 12.30 -15.55
CA ASN A 238 -27.23 11.15 -14.68
C ASN A 238 -25.91 10.50 -14.22
N ILE A 239 -25.68 10.42 -12.91
CA ILE A 239 -24.51 9.73 -12.34
C ILE A 239 -24.95 8.30 -12.06
N PRO A 240 -24.27 7.28 -12.62
CA PRO A 240 -24.59 5.88 -12.32
C PRO A 240 -24.56 5.61 -10.82
N ALA A 241 -25.67 5.11 -10.28
CA ALA A 241 -25.74 4.71 -8.88
C ALA A 241 -24.88 3.45 -8.66
N TYR A 242 -24.22 3.38 -7.50
CA TYR A 242 -23.54 2.15 -7.08
C TYR A 242 -24.56 1.02 -6.91
N ARG A 243 -24.27 -0.15 -7.49
CA ARG A 243 -25.13 -1.34 -7.42
C ARG A 243 -24.47 -2.42 -6.60
N LYS A 244 -24.86 -2.53 -5.33
CA LYS A 244 -24.42 -3.60 -4.43
C LYS A 244 -24.77 -4.98 -5.04
N GLY A 245 -23.84 -5.92 -5.00
CA GLY A 245 -23.98 -7.25 -5.57
C GLY A 245 -23.63 -7.35 -7.06
N TYR A 246 -23.36 -6.25 -7.76
CA TYR A 246 -22.94 -6.29 -9.17
C TYR A 246 -21.61 -7.01 -9.31
N TYR A 247 -20.61 -6.67 -8.48
CA TYR A 247 -19.30 -7.29 -8.57
C TYR A 247 -19.37 -8.77 -8.19
N ALA A 248 -20.08 -9.10 -7.10
CA ALA A 248 -20.33 -10.49 -6.72
C ALA A 248 -21.00 -11.29 -7.85
N SER A 249 -21.86 -10.67 -8.67
CA SER A 249 -22.45 -11.33 -9.84
C SER A 249 -21.43 -11.64 -10.94
N LEU A 250 -20.41 -10.79 -11.14
CA LEU A 250 -19.31 -11.06 -12.08
C LEU A 250 -18.46 -12.24 -11.59
N VAL A 251 -18.21 -12.31 -10.27
CA VAL A 251 -17.48 -13.45 -9.67
C VAL A 251 -18.20 -14.76 -9.96
N ARG A 252 -19.51 -14.82 -9.72
CA ARG A 252 -20.32 -16.02 -10.01
C ARG A 252 -20.34 -16.38 -11.49
N GLN A 253 -20.28 -15.40 -12.39
CA GLN A 253 -20.21 -15.62 -13.83
C GLN A 253 -18.83 -16.14 -14.29
N ALA A 254 -17.74 -15.81 -13.58
CA ALA A 254 -16.40 -16.30 -13.89
C ALA A 254 -16.19 -17.76 -13.44
N MET A 255 -16.89 -18.21 -12.40
CA MET A 255 -16.71 -19.55 -11.81
C MET A 255 -16.76 -20.70 -12.83
N PRO A 256 -17.76 -20.81 -13.72
CA PRO A 256 -17.80 -21.90 -14.70
C PRO A 256 -16.55 -21.97 -15.59
N SER A 257 -16.00 -20.83 -16.01
CA SER A 257 -14.79 -20.77 -16.86
C SER A 257 -13.55 -21.28 -16.13
N PHE A 258 -13.44 -21.10 -14.81
CA PHE A 258 -12.36 -21.71 -14.02
C PHE A 258 -12.47 -23.24 -14.01
N TYR A 259 -13.67 -23.78 -13.79
CA TYR A 259 -13.87 -25.24 -13.73
C TYR A 259 -13.75 -25.93 -15.10
N GLN A 260 -14.00 -25.21 -16.18
CA GLN A 260 -13.80 -25.69 -17.55
C GLN A 260 -12.33 -25.61 -18.01
N GLY A 261 -11.51 -24.81 -17.31
CA GLY A 261 -10.10 -24.60 -17.64
C GLY A 261 -9.86 -23.50 -18.67
N ASP A 262 -10.85 -22.65 -18.95
CA ASP A 262 -10.71 -21.50 -19.84
C ASP A 262 -9.94 -20.36 -19.16
N LEU A 263 -10.18 -20.18 -17.85
CA LEU A 263 -9.52 -19.19 -17.00
C LEU A 263 -8.79 -19.89 -15.85
N PHE A 264 -7.66 -19.33 -15.45
CA PHE A 264 -6.94 -19.65 -14.21
C PHE A 264 -7.02 -18.48 -13.23
N GLU A 265 -7.00 -17.27 -13.78
CA GLU A 265 -7.15 -16.00 -13.09
C GLU A 265 -7.90 -15.01 -13.98
N VAL A 266 -8.78 -14.17 -13.41
CA VAL A 266 -9.34 -13.00 -14.11
C VAL A 266 -9.59 -11.85 -13.14
N VAL A 267 -9.38 -10.62 -13.59
CA VAL A 267 -9.50 -9.41 -12.77
C VAL A 267 -10.63 -8.52 -13.32
N PRO A 268 -11.92 -8.85 -13.08
CA PRO A 268 -13.01 -7.97 -13.41
C PRO A 268 -12.94 -6.70 -12.59
N SER A 269 -13.58 -5.66 -13.12
CA SER A 269 -13.67 -4.37 -12.46
C SER A 269 -15.07 -3.78 -12.52
N GLN A 270 -15.34 -2.91 -11.55
CA GLN A 270 -16.55 -2.10 -11.50
C GLN A 270 -16.20 -0.62 -11.42
N VAL A 271 -17.15 0.23 -11.82
CA VAL A 271 -17.01 1.68 -11.84
C VAL A 271 -17.89 2.28 -10.76
N ILE A 272 -17.30 3.17 -9.95
CA ILE A 272 -18.00 3.94 -8.93
C ILE A 272 -17.85 5.42 -9.24
N CYS A 273 -18.98 6.11 -9.37
CA CYS A 273 -19.03 7.52 -9.69
C CYS A 273 -19.56 8.35 -8.50
N ARG A 274 -18.99 9.55 -8.32
CA ARG A 274 -19.43 10.54 -7.34
C ARG A 274 -19.37 11.95 -7.93
N PRO A 275 -20.28 12.86 -7.55
CA PRO A 275 -20.05 14.29 -7.72
C PRO A 275 -18.75 14.70 -6.99
N CYS A 276 -18.03 15.65 -7.55
CA CYS A 276 -16.82 16.21 -6.94
C CYS A 276 -16.79 17.72 -7.15
N ASP A 277 -16.86 18.47 -6.05
CA ASP A 277 -16.80 19.93 -6.04
C ASP A 277 -15.38 20.46 -5.76
N LEU A 278 -14.47 19.58 -5.33
CA LEU A 278 -13.07 19.91 -5.07
C LEU A 278 -12.32 20.16 -6.38
N LYS A 279 -11.30 21.03 -6.32
CA LYS A 279 -10.34 21.16 -7.43
C LYS A 279 -9.51 19.86 -7.56
N PRO A 280 -9.11 19.48 -8.77
CA PRO A 280 -8.22 18.34 -9.00
C PRO A 280 -6.94 18.39 -8.17
N SER A 281 -6.35 19.58 -7.99
CA SER A 281 -5.18 19.81 -7.14
C SER A 281 -5.42 19.49 -5.67
N GLU A 282 -6.62 19.76 -5.14
CA GLU A 282 -7.01 19.42 -3.77
C GLU A 282 -7.14 17.91 -3.60
N VAL A 283 -7.78 17.24 -4.56
CA VAL A 283 -7.89 15.77 -4.58
C VAL A 283 -6.50 15.12 -4.61
N PHE A 284 -5.58 15.63 -5.43
CA PHE A 284 -4.20 15.13 -5.48
C PHE A 284 -3.44 15.35 -4.15
N LYS A 285 -3.55 16.54 -3.56
CA LYS A 285 -2.93 16.86 -2.25
C LYS A 285 -3.47 15.94 -1.14
N ASN A 286 -4.78 15.70 -1.12
CA ASN A 286 -5.42 14.78 -0.18
C ASN A 286 -4.92 13.34 -0.37
N LEU A 287 -4.94 12.85 -1.62
CA LEU A 287 -4.52 11.48 -1.94
C LEU A 287 -3.05 11.24 -1.56
N ASN A 288 -2.14 12.15 -1.89
CA ASN A 288 -0.72 12.02 -1.55
C ASN A 288 -0.45 12.03 -0.04
N ARG A 289 -1.19 12.83 0.74
CA ARG A 289 -1.07 12.83 2.21
C ARG A 289 -1.50 11.49 2.80
N MET A 290 -2.57 10.92 2.26
CA MET A 290 -3.16 9.69 2.77
C MET A 290 -2.38 8.44 2.32
N ASN A 291 -1.99 8.39 1.06
CA ASN A 291 -1.46 7.18 0.42
C ASN A 291 -0.23 7.50 -0.44
N PRO A 292 0.94 7.77 0.18
CA PRO A 292 2.18 7.90 -0.56
C PRO A 292 2.46 6.59 -1.32
N SER A 293 2.72 6.69 -2.61
CA SER A 293 2.89 5.54 -3.51
C SER A 293 4.19 5.66 -4.31
N PRO A 294 4.70 4.54 -4.85
CA PRO A 294 5.86 4.56 -5.75
C PRO A 294 5.55 5.29 -7.08
N TYR A 295 4.30 5.29 -7.53
CA TYR A 295 3.84 5.94 -8.76
C TYR A 295 2.61 6.84 -8.52
N GLY A 296 2.84 8.00 -7.93
CA GLY A 296 1.87 9.09 -7.87
C GLY A 296 1.83 9.88 -9.18
N PHE A 297 0.65 10.33 -9.58
CA PHE A 297 0.51 11.16 -10.78
C PHE A 297 -0.69 12.11 -10.73
N PHE A 298 -0.52 13.25 -11.38
CA PHE A 298 -1.55 14.25 -11.64
C PHE A 298 -1.38 14.78 -13.05
N ILE A 299 -2.31 14.43 -13.94
CA ILE A 299 -2.22 14.72 -15.37
C ILE A 299 -3.48 15.47 -15.80
N TYR A 300 -3.31 16.61 -16.47
CA TYR A 300 -4.41 17.29 -17.14
C TYR A 300 -4.32 17.11 -18.65
N LEU A 301 -5.28 16.37 -19.20
CA LEU A 301 -5.36 16.01 -20.62
C LEU A 301 -6.10 17.07 -21.47
N GLY A 302 -6.62 18.13 -20.85
CA GLY A 302 -7.32 19.24 -21.51
C GLY A 302 -8.85 19.15 -21.53
N ASN A 303 -9.41 17.97 -21.25
CA ASN A 303 -10.85 17.74 -21.01
C ASN A 303 -11.12 16.97 -19.71
N GLN A 304 -10.12 16.25 -19.18
CA GLN A 304 -10.21 15.45 -17.98
C GLN A 304 -8.89 15.47 -17.21
N HIS A 305 -8.96 15.25 -15.90
CA HIS A 305 -7.79 15.06 -15.05
C HIS A 305 -7.69 13.61 -14.61
N LEU A 306 -6.47 13.08 -14.58
CA LEU A 306 -6.14 11.81 -13.96
C LEU A 306 -5.34 12.09 -12.69
N VAL A 307 -5.87 11.68 -11.54
CA VAL A 307 -5.25 11.83 -10.23
C VAL A 307 -5.11 10.44 -9.62
N GLY A 308 -3.90 9.98 -9.35
CA GLY A 308 -3.70 8.62 -8.87
C GLY A 308 -2.44 8.40 -8.06
N ALA A 309 -2.44 7.27 -7.36
CA ALA A 309 -1.35 6.80 -6.50
C ALA A 309 -1.20 5.28 -6.69
N SER A 310 -0.56 4.89 -7.79
CA SER A 310 -0.46 3.50 -8.19
C SER A 310 0.60 2.76 -7.35
N PRO A 311 0.27 1.57 -6.82
CA PRO A 311 1.22 0.75 -6.08
C PRO A 311 2.19 0.01 -6.99
N GLU A 312 1.88 -0.17 -8.28
CA GLU A 312 2.50 -1.18 -9.14
C GLU A 312 3.26 -0.56 -10.31
N MET A 313 4.54 -0.93 -10.42
CA MET A 313 5.36 -0.69 -11.61
C MET A 313 4.82 -1.50 -12.77
N TYR A 314 4.63 -0.87 -13.93
CA TYR A 314 4.28 -1.60 -15.14
C TYR A 314 5.54 -2.11 -15.84
N VAL A 315 6.29 -1.21 -16.48
CA VAL A 315 7.55 -1.51 -17.16
C VAL A 315 8.54 -0.38 -16.91
N ARG A 316 9.74 -0.73 -16.47
CA ARG A 316 10.88 0.18 -16.43
C ARG A 316 12.05 -0.38 -17.23
N VAL A 317 12.65 0.48 -18.05
CA VAL A 317 13.83 0.17 -18.86
C VAL A 317 14.88 1.25 -18.65
N VAL A 318 16.07 0.83 -18.23
CA VAL A 318 17.26 1.68 -18.11
C VAL A 318 18.38 1.07 -18.94
N GLY A 319 18.76 1.75 -20.02
CA GLY A 319 19.65 1.20 -21.04
C GLY A 319 19.04 -0.07 -21.65
N ARG A 320 19.59 -1.24 -21.30
CA ARG A 320 19.08 -2.55 -21.75
C ARG A 320 18.41 -3.37 -20.65
N GLN A 321 18.46 -2.91 -19.40
CA GLN A 321 17.86 -3.63 -18.29
C GLN A 321 16.36 -3.32 -18.24
N LEU A 322 15.55 -4.37 -18.37
CA LEU A 322 14.11 -4.37 -18.20
C LEU A 322 13.76 -4.93 -16.82
N GLU A 323 12.86 -4.26 -16.11
CA GLU A 323 12.34 -4.72 -14.83
C GLU A 323 10.84 -4.46 -14.69
N THR A 324 10.20 -5.31 -13.88
CA THR A 324 8.79 -5.20 -13.47
C THR A 324 8.65 -5.69 -12.03
N CYS A 325 7.56 -5.31 -11.37
CA CYS A 325 7.29 -5.69 -9.99
C CYS A 325 5.81 -6.11 -9.82
N PRO A 326 5.41 -7.33 -10.23
CA PRO A 326 4.05 -7.78 -10.04
C PRO A 326 3.70 -7.83 -8.54
N ILE A 327 2.50 -7.38 -8.22
CA ILE A 327 2.00 -7.28 -6.85
C ILE A 327 0.75 -8.14 -6.71
N SER A 328 0.71 -8.94 -5.66
CA SER A 328 -0.48 -9.69 -5.27
C SER A 328 -0.46 -9.94 -3.77
N GLY A 329 -1.62 -10.19 -3.17
CA GLY A 329 -1.77 -10.28 -1.72
C GLY A 329 -1.74 -8.92 -1.04
N THR A 330 -2.78 -8.64 -0.25
CA THR A 330 -2.92 -7.38 0.47
C THR A 330 -3.43 -7.64 1.87
N ILE A 331 -2.76 -7.07 2.88
CA ILE A 331 -3.29 -7.07 4.25
C ILE A 331 -3.16 -5.70 4.90
N LYS A 332 -4.10 -5.36 5.79
CA LYS A 332 -4.07 -4.09 6.51
C LYS A 332 -2.90 -4.00 7.50
N ARG A 333 -2.41 -2.79 7.72
CA ARG A 333 -1.57 -2.45 8.87
C ARG A 333 -2.37 -2.65 10.15
N GLY A 334 -1.71 -3.20 11.17
CA GLY A 334 -2.23 -3.28 12.52
C GLY A 334 -2.11 -1.95 13.25
N ASN A 335 -2.72 -1.86 14.43
CA ASN A 335 -2.66 -0.70 15.32
C ASN A 335 -1.27 -0.52 15.96
N ASN A 336 -0.47 -1.59 16.00
CA ASN A 336 0.87 -1.61 16.57
C ASN A 336 1.77 -2.63 15.86
N ALA A 337 3.05 -2.67 16.24
CA ALA A 337 4.05 -3.52 15.61
C ALA A 337 3.80 -5.03 15.75
N LEU A 338 3.09 -5.47 16.80
CA LEU A 338 2.79 -6.88 17.03
C LEU A 338 1.67 -7.36 16.10
N GLU A 339 0.63 -6.54 15.97
CA GLU A 339 -0.45 -6.81 15.01
C GLU A 339 0.08 -6.72 13.57
N ASP A 340 0.97 -5.76 13.25
CA ASP A 340 1.67 -5.72 11.97
C ASP A 340 2.42 -7.04 11.69
N ALA A 341 3.15 -7.59 12.68
CA ALA A 341 3.90 -8.83 12.52
C ALA A 341 2.98 -10.05 12.30
N GLU A 342 1.86 -10.14 13.02
CA GLU A 342 0.89 -11.23 12.83
C GLU A 342 0.20 -11.12 11.47
N ASN A 343 -0.19 -9.92 11.04
CA ASN A 343 -0.78 -9.68 9.72
C ASN A 343 0.21 -10.04 8.60
N ILE A 344 1.47 -9.62 8.69
CA ILE A 344 2.51 -10.02 7.72
C ILE A 344 2.65 -11.55 7.68
N LYS A 345 2.69 -12.20 8.85
CA LYS A 345 2.79 -13.65 8.93
C LYS A 345 1.57 -14.33 8.29
N GLN A 346 0.37 -13.80 8.49
CA GLN A 346 -0.86 -14.29 7.85
C GLN A 346 -0.76 -14.18 6.32
N LEU A 347 -0.35 -13.02 5.79
CA LEU A 347 -0.16 -12.80 4.36
C LEU A 347 0.89 -13.77 3.77
N LEU A 348 2.02 -13.96 4.44
CA LEU A 348 3.07 -14.88 3.99
C LEU A 348 2.66 -16.36 4.05
N ASN A 349 1.69 -16.73 4.89
CA ASN A 349 1.18 -18.11 4.96
C ASN A 349 -0.12 -18.32 4.17
N SER A 350 -0.60 -17.30 3.45
CA SER A 350 -1.77 -17.42 2.60
C SER A 350 -1.45 -18.17 1.31
N ALA A 351 -1.96 -19.40 1.19
CA ALA A 351 -1.78 -20.22 0.00
C ALA A 351 -2.47 -19.62 -1.24
N LYS A 352 -3.58 -18.88 -1.04
CA LYS A 352 -4.27 -18.15 -2.12
C LYS A 352 -3.35 -17.08 -2.71
N ASP A 353 -2.87 -16.17 -1.85
CA ASP A 353 -2.03 -15.04 -2.28
C ASP A 353 -0.70 -15.50 -2.87
N GLU A 354 -0.14 -16.60 -2.33
CA GLU A 354 1.06 -17.23 -2.90
C GLU A 354 0.81 -17.77 -4.32
N ALA A 355 -0.31 -18.45 -4.56
CA ALA A 355 -0.66 -19.00 -5.86
C ALA A 355 -0.90 -17.88 -6.89
N GLU A 356 -1.64 -16.84 -6.52
CA GLU A 356 -1.91 -15.67 -7.35
C GLU A 356 -0.60 -14.99 -7.79
N LEU A 357 0.28 -14.66 -6.84
CA LEU A 357 1.55 -14.02 -7.17
C LEU A 357 2.47 -14.92 -8.01
N THR A 358 2.41 -16.25 -7.81
CA THR A 358 3.17 -17.21 -8.62
C THR A 358 2.75 -17.15 -10.08
N MET A 359 1.44 -17.15 -10.36
CA MET A 359 0.93 -17.08 -11.73
C MET A 359 1.30 -15.75 -12.41
N CYS A 360 1.15 -14.63 -11.70
CA CYS A 360 1.57 -13.33 -12.21
C CYS A 360 3.07 -13.32 -12.58
N THR A 361 3.90 -13.92 -11.72
CA THR A 361 5.35 -14.00 -11.93
C THR A 361 5.73 -14.88 -13.12
N ASP A 362 5.09 -16.03 -13.30
CA ASP A 362 5.38 -16.91 -14.43
C ASP A 362 4.95 -16.31 -15.77
N VAL A 363 3.81 -15.61 -15.82
CA VAL A 363 3.41 -14.89 -17.05
C VAL A 363 4.36 -13.73 -17.35
N ASP A 364 4.77 -12.97 -16.34
CA ASP A 364 5.74 -11.89 -16.51
C ASP A 364 7.10 -12.41 -17.01
N ARG A 365 7.58 -13.54 -16.48
CA ARG A 365 8.79 -14.22 -16.98
C ARG A 365 8.63 -14.68 -18.43
N ASN A 366 7.45 -15.20 -18.79
CA ASN A 366 7.13 -15.57 -20.18
C ASN A 366 7.17 -14.34 -21.10
N ASP A 367 6.57 -13.22 -20.68
CA ASP A 367 6.52 -11.99 -21.47
C ASP A 367 7.92 -11.43 -21.74
N LYS A 368 8.80 -11.44 -20.71
CA LYS A 368 10.23 -11.08 -20.85
C LYS A 368 10.99 -12.05 -21.76
N SER A 369 10.73 -13.35 -21.65
CA SER A 369 11.46 -14.37 -22.42
C SER A 369 11.32 -14.21 -23.93
N ARG A 370 10.29 -13.51 -24.41
CA ARG A 370 10.08 -13.20 -25.83
C ARG A 370 11.09 -12.19 -26.40
N ILE A 371 11.60 -11.29 -25.55
CA ILE A 371 12.36 -10.10 -25.99
C ILE A 371 13.70 -9.92 -25.26
N CYS A 372 13.98 -10.74 -24.25
CA CYS A 372 15.22 -10.69 -23.47
C CYS A 372 16.25 -11.72 -23.98
N VAL A 373 17.53 -11.47 -23.69
CA VAL A 373 18.61 -12.43 -23.95
C VAL A 373 18.29 -13.73 -23.20
N PRO A 374 18.34 -14.90 -23.87
CA PRO A 374 18.10 -16.19 -23.22
C PRO A 374 18.97 -16.37 -21.96
N GLY A 375 18.34 -16.74 -20.84
CA GLY A 375 19.00 -16.89 -19.54
C GLY A 375 19.20 -15.62 -18.72
N SER A 376 18.87 -14.43 -19.25
CA SER A 376 18.96 -13.16 -18.51
C SER A 376 17.76 -12.89 -17.60
N VAL A 377 16.63 -13.56 -17.80
CA VAL A 377 15.41 -13.35 -17.00
C VAL A 377 15.57 -13.97 -15.61
N GLN A 378 15.53 -13.14 -14.58
CA GLN A 378 15.79 -13.54 -13.20
C GLN A 378 14.75 -12.95 -12.24
N VAL A 379 14.26 -13.78 -11.32
CA VAL A 379 13.49 -13.33 -10.16
C VAL A 379 14.48 -12.98 -9.05
N ILE A 380 14.71 -11.70 -8.83
CA ILE A 380 15.71 -11.20 -7.85
C ILE A 380 15.09 -10.84 -6.49
N GLY A 381 13.76 -10.80 -6.41
CA GLY A 381 12.99 -10.71 -5.18
C GLY A 381 11.72 -11.55 -5.29
N ARG A 382 11.40 -12.35 -4.27
CA ARG A 382 10.25 -13.26 -4.25
C ARG A 382 9.47 -13.08 -2.94
N ARG A 383 8.18 -12.76 -3.04
CA ARG A 383 7.25 -12.52 -1.93
C ARG A 383 7.81 -11.54 -0.89
N GLU A 384 8.52 -10.53 -1.35
CA GLU A 384 9.04 -9.48 -0.48
C GLU A 384 7.89 -8.65 0.08
N ILE A 385 7.97 -8.30 1.36
CA ILE A 385 6.96 -7.47 2.01
C ILE A 385 7.27 -6.00 1.74
N GLU A 386 6.40 -5.36 0.97
CA GLU A 386 6.38 -3.91 0.84
C GLU A 386 5.40 -3.30 1.84
N ARG A 387 5.90 -2.38 2.67
CA ARG A 387 5.15 -1.67 3.71
C ARG A 387 4.64 -0.33 3.20
N TYR A 388 3.32 -0.18 3.17
CA TYR A 388 2.64 1.08 2.88
C TYR A 388 2.08 1.71 4.16
N SER A 389 1.56 2.94 4.04
CA SER A 389 1.02 3.68 5.20
C SER A 389 -0.11 2.90 5.89
N ARG A 390 -0.96 2.24 5.11
CA ARG A 390 -2.16 1.52 5.59
C ARG A 390 -2.20 0.03 5.28
N LEU A 391 -1.34 -0.47 4.39
CA LEU A 391 -1.38 -1.86 3.91
C LEU A 391 0.05 -2.45 3.84
N PHE A 392 0.13 -3.77 3.74
CA PHE A 392 1.28 -4.52 3.26
C PHE A 392 0.91 -5.23 1.95
N HIS A 393 1.88 -5.33 1.05
CA HIS A 393 1.79 -6.10 -0.19
C HIS A 393 2.92 -7.11 -0.28
N THR A 394 2.65 -8.27 -0.87
CA THR A 394 3.71 -9.16 -1.36
C THR A 394 4.06 -8.81 -2.80
N VAL A 395 5.36 -8.69 -3.07
CA VAL A 395 5.87 -8.23 -4.36
C VAL A 395 6.99 -9.13 -4.83
N ASP A 396 6.99 -9.44 -6.12
CA ASP A 396 8.13 -10.07 -6.79
C ASP A 396 8.88 -9.01 -7.61
N HIS A 397 10.18 -9.20 -7.81
CA HIS A 397 11.02 -8.31 -8.61
C HIS A 397 11.73 -9.12 -9.68
N ILE A 398 11.40 -8.82 -10.93
CA ILE A 398 11.79 -9.64 -12.08
C ILE A 398 12.55 -8.73 -13.03
N VAL A 399 13.77 -9.14 -13.38
CA VAL A 399 14.64 -8.41 -14.30
C VAL A 399 14.97 -9.25 -15.52
N GLY A 400 15.33 -8.59 -16.61
CA GLY A 400 15.91 -9.22 -17.81
C GLY A 400 16.75 -8.21 -18.59
N GLU A 401 17.64 -8.71 -19.44
CA GLU A 401 18.37 -7.88 -20.37
C GLU A 401 17.69 -7.98 -21.74
N LEU A 402 17.25 -6.86 -22.31
CA LEU A 402 16.68 -6.83 -23.66
C LEU A 402 17.65 -7.49 -24.65
N ALA A 403 17.14 -8.24 -25.63
CA ALA A 403 17.94 -8.82 -26.70
C ALA A 403 18.25 -7.79 -27.80
N PRO A 404 19.33 -7.96 -28.60
CA PRO A 404 19.63 -7.04 -29.69
C PRO A 404 18.45 -6.92 -30.67
N GLY A 405 18.12 -5.69 -31.08
CA GLY A 405 17.00 -5.41 -31.97
C GLY A 405 15.66 -5.14 -31.28
N PHE A 406 15.57 -5.30 -29.95
CA PHE A 406 14.42 -4.89 -29.15
C PHE A 406 14.72 -3.63 -28.33
N ASP A 407 13.68 -2.82 -28.10
CA ASP A 407 13.73 -1.58 -27.34
C ASP A 407 12.69 -1.53 -26.20
N ALA A 408 12.65 -0.40 -25.48
CA ALA A 408 11.71 -0.23 -24.37
C ALA A 408 10.23 -0.26 -24.79
N LEU A 409 9.91 0.07 -26.05
CA LEU A 409 8.53 -0.04 -26.54
C LEU A 409 8.18 -1.50 -26.80
N ASP A 410 9.13 -2.35 -27.23
CA ASP A 410 8.91 -3.79 -27.28
C ASP A 410 8.67 -4.38 -25.90
N ALA A 411 9.42 -3.91 -24.89
CA ALA A 411 9.17 -4.25 -23.49
C ALA A 411 7.77 -3.85 -23.03
N PHE A 412 7.37 -2.61 -23.30
CA PHE A 412 6.04 -2.13 -22.99
C PHE A 412 4.96 -2.97 -23.68
N MET A 413 5.10 -3.24 -24.97
CA MET A 413 4.10 -3.95 -25.77
C MET A 413 3.97 -5.42 -25.39
N THR A 414 5.07 -6.12 -25.14
CA THR A 414 5.01 -7.56 -24.80
C THR A 414 4.30 -7.82 -23.47
N HIS A 415 4.39 -6.88 -22.53
CA HIS A 415 3.72 -6.97 -21.22
C HIS A 415 2.25 -6.53 -21.27
N MET A 416 1.74 -5.96 -22.39
CA MET A 416 0.38 -5.41 -22.42
C MET A 416 -0.67 -6.54 -22.29
N TRP A 417 -1.62 -6.47 -21.35
CA TRP A 417 -1.48 -5.81 -20.03
C TRP A 417 -1.11 -6.83 -18.96
N ALA A 418 -0.68 -6.33 -17.81
CA ALA A 418 -0.25 -7.17 -16.69
C ALA A 418 -1.39 -8.09 -16.23
N VAL A 419 -1.03 -9.29 -15.77
CA VAL A 419 -2.00 -10.29 -15.26
C VAL A 419 -2.77 -9.75 -14.06
N THR A 420 -2.10 -8.97 -13.21
CA THR A 420 -2.66 -8.27 -12.03
C THR A 420 -3.84 -7.35 -12.32
N VAL A 421 -4.07 -7.02 -13.60
CA VAL A 421 -5.23 -6.23 -14.05
C VAL A 421 -6.04 -6.93 -15.13
N THR A 422 -5.61 -8.07 -15.66
CA THR A 422 -6.31 -8.81 -16.72
C THR A 422 -6.69 -10.21 -16.24
N GLY A 423 -5.71 -11.10 -16.16
CA GLY A 423 -5.84 -12.50 -15.78
C GLY A 423 -4.94 -13.42 -16.58
N ALA A 424 -5.12 -14.72 -16.40
CA ALA A 424 -4.36 -15.78 -17.06
C ALA A 424 -5.31 -16.94 -17.46
N PRO A 425 -5.19 -17.50 -18.68
CA PRO A 425 -4.39 -17.03 -19.82
C PRO A 425 -4.82 -15.63 -20.31
N LYS A 426 -3.84 -14.76 -20.60
CA LYS A 426 -4.07 -13.31 -20.81
C LYS A 426 -5.15 -13.00 -21.85
N LEU A 427 -5.07 -13.60 -23.04
CA LEU A 427 -6.03 -13.33 -24.12
C LEU A 427 -7.45 -13.77 -23.76
N GLU A 428 -7.59 -14.93 -23.11
CA GLU A 428 -8.91 -15.45 -22.72
C GLU A 428 -9.53 -14.62 -21.59
N ALA A 429 -8.72 -14.23 -20.60
CA ALA A 429 -9.14 -13.28 -19.57
C ALA A 429 -9.63 -11.96 -20.19
N MET A 430 -8.90 -11.40 -21.16
CA MET A 430 -9.32 -10.15 -21.83
C MET A 430 -10.61 -10.31 -22.65
N ARG A 431 -10.83 -11.45 -23.32
CA ARG A 431 -12.12 -11.76 -23.98
C ARG A 431 -13.25 -11.82 -22.99
N TRP A 432 -13.04 -12.50 -21.87
CA TRP A 432 -14.03 -12.62 -20.81
C TRP A 432 -14.37 -11.24 -20.24
N LEU A 433 -13.37 -10.40 -19.95
CA LEU A 433 -13.57 -9.02 -19.47
C LEU A 433 -14.34 -8.17 -20.49
N GLU A 434 -14.00 -8.27 -21.77
CA GLU A 434 -14.69 -7.52 -22.82
C GLU A 434 -16.14 -7.99 -23.01
N ALA A 435 -16.47 -9.23 -22.68
CA ALA A 435 -17.84 -9.76 -22.74
C ALA A 435 -18.69 -9.45 -21.49
N HIS A 436 -18.09 -9.34 -20.30
CA HIS A 436 -18.83 -9.30 -19.03
C HIS A 436 -18.81 -7.95 -18.29
N GLU A 437 -17.77 -7.13 -18.48
CA GLU A 437 -17.77 -5.78 -17.89
C GLU A 437 -18.81 -4.90 -18.59
N GLU A 438 -19.39 -3.91 -17.90
CA GLU A 438 -20.43 -3.06 -18.51
C GLU A 438 -19.87 -1.96 -19.42
N THR A 439 -18.66 -1.48 -19.14
CA THR A 439 -18.07 -0.31 -19.81
C THR A 439 -16.63 -0.58 -20.25
N PRO A 440 -16.16 0.05 -21.35
CA PRO A 440 -14.74 0.04 -21.72
C PRO A 440 -13.86 0.56 -20.58
N ARG A 441 -12.64 0.04 -20.48
CA ARG A 441 -11.70 0.35 -19.38
C ARG A 441 -11.12 1.75 -19.46
N GLY A 442 -10.94 2.29 -20.67
CA GLY A 442 -10.29 3.58 -20.85
C GLY A 442 -8.91 3.54 -20.21
N TRP A 443 -8.64 4.41 -19.25
CA TRP A 443 -7.32 4.47 -18.60
C TRP A 443 -7.04 3.32 -17.62
N TYR A 444 -8.06 2.69 -17.02
CA TYR A 444 -7.86 1.67 -15.98
C TYR A 444 -7.16 0.42 -16.52
N GLY A 445 -6.11 -0.03 -15.84
CA GLY A 445 -5.31 -1.18 -16.28
C GLY A 445 -4.37 -0.88 -17.46
N GLY A 446 -4.37 0.36 -17.97
CA GLY A 446 -3.32 0.86 -18.84
C GLY A 446 -2.08 1.28 -18.04
N ALA A 447 -1.32 2.26 -18.54
CA ALA A 447 -0.11 2.76 -17.88
C ALA A 447 0.00 4.29 -17.89
N ILE A 448 0.76 4.83 -16.94
CA ILE A 448 1.18 6.23 -16.88
C ILE A 448 2.69 6.31 -16.73
N GLY A 449 3.29 7.38 -17.23
CA GLY A 449 4.73 7.61 -17.09
C GLY A 449 5.30 8.24 -18.35
N TRP A 450 6.51 7.82 -18.73
CA TRP A 450 7.21 8.42 -19.85
C TRP A 450 8.17 7.47 -20.58
N LEU A 451 8.45 7.85 -21.83
CA LEU A 451 9.50 7.32 -22.69
C LEU A 451 10.50 8.44 -22.96
N ASN A 452 11.74 8.30 -22.52
CA ASN A 452 12.81 9.24 -22.83
C ASN A 452 13.39 8.96 -24.22
N PHE A 453 13.89 10.00 -24.89
CA PHE A 453 14.39 9.84 -26.24
C PHE A 453 15.72 9.10 -26.33
N ASN A 454 16.47 8.98 -25.23
CA ASN A 454 17.61 8.06 -25.16
C ASN A 454 17.22 6.56 -25.13
N GLY A 455 15.92 6.24 -25.07
CA GLY A 455 15.40 4.87 -25.05
C GLY A 455 15.00 4.34 -23.69
N ASN A 456 15.24 5.08 -22.60
CA ASN A 456 14.77 4.70 -21.27
C ASN A 456 13.24 4.85 -21.17
N MET A 457 12.63 4.07 -20.29
CA MET A 457 11.19 4.14 -20.01
C MET A 457 10.93 3.95 -18.52
N ASN A 458 9.97 4.68 -17.98
CA ASN A 458 9.51 4.48 -16.62
C ASN A 458 7.99 4.62 -16.56
N THR A 459 7.30 3.51 -16.27
CA THR A 459 5.84 3.47 -16.25
C THR A 459 5.30 2.70 -15.05
N GLY A 460 4.18 3.17 -14.51
CA GLY A 460 3.35 2.49 -13.53
C GLY A 460 2.00 2.13 -14.13
N LEU A 461 1.33 1.11 -13.58
CA LEU A 461 -0.03 0.78 -14.00
C LEU A 461 -1.00 1.91 -13.59
N THR A 462 -2.03 2.16 -14.39
CA THR A 462 -3.08 3.13 -14.05
C THR A 462 -4.08 2.50 -13.10
N LEU A 463 -3.69 2.40 -11.83
CA LEU A 463 -4.46 1.88 -10.71
C LEU A 463 -4.62 2.93 -9.62
N ARG A 464 -5.63 2.74 -8.77
CA ARG A 464 -5.97 3.67 -7.68
C ARG A 464 -6.07 5.12 -8.20
N THR A 465 -6.88 5.27 -9.24
CA THR A 465 -7.00 6.51 -10.03
C THR A 465 -8.40 7.08 -9.90
N VAL A 466 -8.49 8.39 -9.73
CA VAL A 466 -9.69 9.19 -9.93
C VAL A 466 -9.57 9.88 -11.30
N LYS A 467 -10.53 9.61 -12.18
CA LYS A 467 -10.75 10.38 -13.41
C LYS A 467 -11.76 11.47 -13.13
N LEU A 468 -11.34 12.73 -13.20
CA LEU A 468 -12.20 13.90 -12.98
C LEU A 468 -12.57 14.54 -14.32
N ALA A 469 -13.87 14.60 -14.60
CA ALA A 469 -14.40 15.30 -15.78
C ALA A 469 -15.80 15.82 -15.48
N ASN A 470 -16.10 17.06 -15.89
CA ASN A 470 -17.43 17.68 -15.77
C ASN A 470 -18.04 17.62 -14.34
N GLY A 471 -17.21 17.81 -13.31
CA GLY A 471 -17.65 17.73 -11.90
C GLY A 471 -17.97 16.32 -11.40
N ILE A 472 -17.57 15.27 -12.15
CA ILE A 472 -17.76 13.86 -11.79
C ILE A 472 -16.39 13.22 -11.56
N ALA A 473 -16.24 12.59 -10.40
CA ALA A 473 -15.16 11.67 -10.07
C ALA A 473 -15.57 10.24 -10.41
N GLU A 474 -14.87 9.64 -11.37
CA GLU A 474 -15.01 8.23 -11.74
C GLU A 474 -13.82 7.44 -11.20
N MET A 475 -14.11 6.37 -10.46
CA MET A 475 -13.11 5.48 -9.87
C MET A 475 -13.42 4.06 -10.33
N ARG A 476 -12.48 3.43 -11.03
CA ARG A 476 -12.59 2.03 -11.46
C ARG A 476 -11.71 1.14 -10.58
N VAL A 477 -12.26 0.02 -10.13
CA VAL A 477 -11.60 -0.88 -9.17
C VAL A 477 -11.94 -2.33 -9.46
N GLY A 478 -10.99 -3.22 -9.23
CA GLY A 478 -11.12 -4.67 -9.42
C GLY A 478 -10.37 -5.46 -8.34
N ALA A 479 -10.63 -6.76 -8.33
CA ALA A 479 -10.03 -7.76 -7.47
C ALA A 479 -9.72 -9.01 -8.31
N THR A 480 -8.70 -9.74 -7.88
CA THR A 480 -8.23 -10.92 -8.58
C THR A 480 -9.13 -12.10 -8.23
N LEU A 481 -9.68 -12.76 -9.25
CA LEU A 481 -10.52 -13.93 -9.06
C LEU A 481 -9.77 -15.21 -9.38
N LEU A 482 -9.92 -16.18 -8.49
CA LEU A 482 -9.48 -17.56 -8.66
C LEU A 482 -10.67 -18.51 -8.52
N HIS A 483 -10.47 -19.79 -8.81
CA HIS A 483 -11.51 -20.83 -8.68
C HIS A 483 -12.10 -20.96 -7.24
N ALA A 484 -11.39 -20.45 -6.23
CA ALA A 484 -11.76 -20.49 -4.82
C ALA A 484 -12.21 -19.12 -4.28
N SER A 485 -12.39 -18.11 -5.14
CA SER A 485 -12.84 -16.78 -4.74
C SER A 485 -14.29 -16.79 -4.21
N ASP A 486 -14.51 -16.07 -3.10
CA ASP A 486 -15.83 -15.88 -2.49
C ASP A 486 -16.49 -14.60 -3.06
N PRO A 487 -17.64 -14.67 -3.74
CA PRO A 487 -18.23 -13.53 -4.44
C PRO A 487 -18.44 -12.27 -3.59
N GLU A 488 -18.92 -12.44 -2.36
CA GLU A 488 -19.20 -11.35 -1.44
C GLU A 488 -17.90 -10.74 -0.88
N ALA A 489 -16.92 -11.57 -0.52
CA ALA A 489 -15.62 -11.10 -0.04
C ALA A 489 -14.86 -10.31 -1.10
N GLU A 490 -14.89 -10.75 -2.36
CA GLU A 490 -14.20 -10.04 -3.45
C GLU A 490 -14.87 -8.68 -3.76
N GLU A 491 -16.21 -8.59 -3.66
CA GLU A 491 -16.90 -7.30 -3.75
C GLU A 491 -16.46 -6.35 -2.62
N GLU A 492 -16.40 -6.83 -1.39
CA GLU A 492 -15.92 -6.04 -0.24
C GLU A 492 -14.45 -5.59 -0.44
N GLU A 493 -13.60 -6.46 -1.00
CA GLU A 493 -12.21 -6.10 -1.31
C GLU A 493 -12.13 -4.91 -2.30
N THR A 494 -12.99 -4.88 -3.32
CA THR A 494 -13.02 -3.72 -4.23
C THR A 494 -13.43 -2.42 -3.52
N LEU A 495 -14.34 -2.49 -2.54
CA LEU A 495 -14.74 -1.35 -1.72
C LEU A 495 -13.60 -0.87 -0.81
N VAL A 496 -12.86 -1.79 -0.21
CA VAL A 496 -11.66 -1.47 0.59
C VAL A 496 -10.59 -0.80 -0.28
N LYS A 497 -10.37 -1.31 -1.50
CA LYS A 497 -9.38 -0.76 -2.44
C LYS A 497 -9.70 0.68 -2.89
N VAL A 498 -10.98 1.01 -3.05
CA VAL A 498 -11.44 2.35 -3.49
C VAL A 498 -11.65 3.33 -2.32
N ALA A 499 -11.78 2.86 -1.07
CA ALA A 499 -12.08 3.70 0.10
C ALA A 499 -11.11 4.88 0.28
N ALA A 500 -9.82 4.69 -0.02
CA ALA A 500 -8.83 5.76 0.03
C ALA A 500 -9.08 6.85 -1.01
N LEU A 501 -9.53 6.47 -2.21
CA LEU A 501 -9.90 7.43 -3.26
C LEU A 501 -11.17 8.19 -2.88
N MET A 502 -12.17 7.50 -2.33
CA MET A 502 -13.40 8.14 -1.86
C MET A 502 -13.12 9.20 -0.80
N ARG A 503 -12.29 8.89 0.19
CA ARG A 503 -11.89 9.86 1.23
C ARG A 503 -11.09 11.03 0.67
N ALA A 504 -10.32 10.85 -0.39
CA ALA A 504 -9.60 11.95 -1.03
C ALA A 504 -10.53 12.99 -1.69
N LEU A 505 -11.78 12.60 -1.98
CA LEU A 505 -12.83 13.47 -2.49
C LEU A 505 -13.58 14.24 -1.38
N GLU A 506 -13.30 13.95 -0.11
CA GLU A 506 -13.91 14.61 1.04
C GLU A 506 -13.08 15.83 1.46
N ALA A 507 -13.75 16.85 2.00
CA ALA A 507 -13.05 17.96 2.64
C ALA A 507 -12.23 17.43 3.84
N PRO A 508 -11.04 17.99 4.12
CA PRO A 508 -10.17 17.47 5.17
C PRO A 508 -10.88 17.45 6.53
N GLY A 509 -11.24 16.26 7.00
CA GLY A 509 -11.66 16.02 8.37
C GLY A 509 -10.46 16.04 9.32
N GLU A 510 -10.68 16.46 10.56
CA GLU A 510 -9.67 16.39 11.62
C GLU A 510 -9.18 14.95 11.78
N GLU A 511 -7.86 14.75 11.80
CA GLU A 511 -7.26 13.44 12.04
C GLU A 511 -7.71 12.88 13.39
N GLU A 512 -8.26 11.66 13.40
CA GLU A 512 -8.46 10.89 14.63
C GLU A 512 -7.08 10.62 15.26
N LYS A 513 -6.71 11.43 16.24
CA LYS A 513 -5.58 11.15 17.11
C LYS A 513 -5.87 9.85 17.84
N GLY A 514 -5.06 8.82 17.57
CA GLY A 514 -5.14 7.52 18.23
C GLY A 514 -5.27 7.70 19.74
N GLN A 515 -6.41 7.26 20.28
CA GLN A 515 -6.64 7.31 21.72
C GLN A 515 -5.68 6.32 22.39
N THR A 516 -4.63 6.84 23.01
CA THR A 516 -3.90 6.06 24.01
C THR A 516 -4.86 5.76 25.15
N TYR A 517 -5.17 4.50 25.39
CA TYR A 517 -5.93 4.02 26.54
C TYR A 517 -5.25 4.52 27.82
N ARG A 518 -5.77 5.61 28.41
CA ARG A 518 -5.27 6.18 29.67
C ARG A 518 -6.33 5.97 30.72
N THR A 519 -6.15 4.94 31.54
CA THR A 519 -7.03 4.70 32.68
C THR A 519 -6.49 5.40 33.91
N ARG A 520 -7.38 5.72 34.85
CA ARG A 520 -7.04 6.33 36.14
C ARG A 520 -7.50 5.51 37.33
N SER A 521 -7.71 4.20 37.15
CA SER A 521 -8.22 3.30 38.19
C SER A 521 -7.31 3.21 39.43
N GLY A 522 -6.03 3.54 39.26
CA GLY A 522 -5.01 3.59 40.31
C GLY A 522 -4.86 4.94 41.00
N GLU A 523 -5.48 6.02 40.53
CA GLU A 523 -5.28 7.37 41.08
C GLU A 523 -5.62 7.41 42.58
N GLY A 524 -4.67 7.88 43.39
CA GLY A 524 -4.79 7.94 44.85
C GLY A 524 -4.55 6.62 45.60
N LYS A 525 -4.14 5.54 44.92
CA LYS A 525 -3.84 4.24 45.55
C LYS A 525 -2.33 4.02 45.70
N ARG A 526 -1.93 3.45 46.83
CA ARG A 526 -0.54 3.05 47.10
C ARG A 526 -0.36 1.55 46.91
N VAL A 527 0.52 1.17 45.98
CA VAL A 527 0.81 -0.24 45.66
C VAL A 527 2.25 -0.56 46.07
N LEU A 528 2.43 -1.58 46.92
CA LEU A 528 3.75 -2.12 47.22
C LEU A 528 3.98 -3.38 46.39
N LEU A 529 4.93 -3.32 45.46
CA LEU A 529 5.33 -4.43 44.62
C LEU A 529 6.57 -5.11 45.21
N VAL A 530 6.39 -6.34 45.67
CA VAL A 530 7.42 -7.18 46.27
C VAL A 530 8.18 -7.90 45.18
N ASP A 531 9.42 -7.46 44.92
CA ASP A 531 10.32 -8.01 43.91
C ASP A 531 11.00 -9.29 44.40
N HIS A 532 10.67 -10.42 43.77
CA HIS A 532 11.27 -11.74 44.02
C HIS A 532 12.38 -12.06 43.02
N GLU A 533 13.16 -11.07 42.61
CA GLU A 533 14.32 -11.22 41.72
C GLU A 533 13.96 -11.61 40.29
N ASP A 534 12.82 -11.11 39.80
CA ASP A 534 12.42 -11.27 38.41
C ASP A 534 12.88 -10.11 37.53
N SER A 535 13.34 -10.44 36.32
CA SER A 535 13.86 -9.44 35.37
C SER A 535 12.76 -8.58 34.72
N PHE A 536 11.49 -8.96 34.82
CA PHE A 536 10.32 -8.27 34.27
C PHE A 536 9.62 -7.34 35.28
N VAL A 537 10.09 -7.31 36.53
CA VAL A 537 9.45 -6.60 37.65
C VAL A 537 9.18 -5.11 37.38
N HIS A 538 10.07 -4.44 36.63
CA HIS A 538 9.91 -3.02 36.31
C HIS A 538 8.86 -2.77 35.22
N THR A 539 8.69 -3.69 34.26
CA THR A 539 7.62 -3.63 33.27
C THR A 539 6.27 -3.80 33.96
N LEU A 540 6.19 -4.76 34.88
CA LEU A 540 5.01 -4.98 35.70
C LEU A 540 4.69 -3.74 36.56
N ALA A 541 5.68 -3.20 37.27
CA ALA A 541 5.52 -1.97 38.05
C ALA A 541 5.02 -0.80 37.18
N ASN A 542 5.49 -0.70 35.94
CA ASN A 542 5.05 0.32 35.00
C ASN A 542 3.57 0.16 34.60
N TYR A 543 3.03 -1.05 34.50
CA TYR A 543 1.59 -1.24 34.23
C TYR A 543 0.75 -0.70 35.38
N PHE A 544 1.13 -0.97 36.63
CA PHE A 544 0.46 -0.37 37.80
C PHE A 544 0.63 1.16 37.84
N LYS A 545 1.79 1.72 37.44
CA LYS A 545 1.97 3.19 37.38
C LYS A 545 1.10 3.83 36.30
N GLN A 546 0.88 3.14 35.18
CA GLN A 546 0.07 3.66 34.06
C GLN A 546 -1.41 3.85 34.42
N THR A 547 -1.92 3.17 35.45
CA THR A 547 -3.28 3.42 35.98
C THR A 547 -3.35 4.63 36.91
N GLY A 548 -2.22 5.29 37.20
CA GLY A 548 -2.12 6.43 38.11
C GLY A 548 -1.79 6.07 39.56
N ALA A 549 -1.49 4.80 39.89
CA ALA A 549 -1.12 4.39 41.24
C ALA A 549 0.30 4.85 41.63
N ASP A 550 0.49 5.14 42.92
CA ASP A 550 1.81 5.32 43.51
C ASP A 550 2.41 3.95 43.81
N VAL A 551 3.43 3.55 43.04
CA VAL A 551 3.99 2.19 43.07
C VAL A 551 5.43 2.21 43.59
N LEU A 552 5.64 1.56 44.74
CA LEU A 552 6.96 1.30 45.30
C LEU A 552 7.35 -0.15 45.02
N THR A 553 8.56 -0.36 44.47
CA THR A 553 9.10 -1.69 44.20
C THR A 553 10.31 -1.95 45.10
N VAL A 554 10.25 -2.99 45.92
CA VAL A 554 11.31 -3.34 46.88
C VAL A 554 11.51 -4.85 46.97
N ARG A 555 12.71 -5.27 47.39
CA ARG A 555 13.03 -6.69 47.61
C ARG A 555 12.21 -7.29 48.76
N SER A 556 12.00 -8.61 48.73
CA SER A 556 11.15 -9.34 49.68
C SER A 556 11.44 -9.06 51.17
N GLU A 557 12.71 -9.03 51.57
CA GLU A 557 13.11 -8.71 52.96
C GLU A 557 12.70 -7.30 53.38
N ALA A 558 12.95 -6.30 52.51
CA ALA A 558 12.57 -4.92 52.77
C ALA A 558 11.05 -4.74 52.77
N ALA A 559 10.33 -5.43 51.88
CA ALA A 559 8.88 -5.42 51.84
C ALA A 559 8.27 -5.87 53.17
N ARG A 560 8.76 -6.96 53.77
CA ARG A 560 8.27 -7.45 55.07
C ARG A 560 8.43 -6.40 56.18
N ARG A 561 9.56 -5.68 56.22
CA ARG A 561 9.76 -4.57 57.17
C ARG A 561 8.77 -3.43 56.92
N MET A 562 8.64 -3.00 55.66
CA MET A 562 7.73 -1.91 55.28
C MET A 562 6.26 -2.23 55.57
N ILE A 563 5.80 -3.46 55.32
CA ILE A 563 4.43 -3.89 55.63
C ILE A 563 4.21 -3.95 57.15
N ALA A 564 5.23 -4.34 57.91
CA ALA A 564 5.15 -4.37 59.37
C ALA A 564 5.05 -2.95 59.96
N GLU A 565 5.76 -1.98 59.40
CA GLU A 565 5.84 -0.59 59.88
C GLU A 565 4.70 0.30 59.38
N ASP A 566 4.29 0.18 58.11
CA ASP A 566 3.29 1.03 57.46
C ASP A 566 2.18 0.18 56.79
N PRO A 567 0.96 0.11 57.38
CA PRO A 567 -0.16 -0.61 56.79
C PRO A 567 -0.97 0.22 55.78
N SER A 568 -0.52 1.40 55.34
CA SER A 568 -1.31 2.29 54.48
C SER A 568 -1.21 1.99 52.96
N TYR A 569 -0.87 0.75 52.60
CA TYR A 569 -0.91 0.27 51.21
C TYR A 569 -2.31 -0.24 50.86
N ASP A 570 -2.78 0.10 49.66
CA ASP A 570 -4.07 -0.38 49.13
C ASP A 570 -3.96 -1.77 48.46
N LEU A 571 -2.75 -2.16 48.03
CA LEU A 571 -2.48 -3.44 47.39
C LEU A 571 -1.03 -3.88 47.58
N ILE A 572 -0.83 -5.14 47.93
CA ILE A 572 0.47 -5.80 47.91
C ILE A 572 0.54 -6.72 46.69
N VAL A 573 1.51 -6.48 45.80
CA VAL A 573 1.73 -7.29 44.60
C VAL A 573 2.93 -8.21 44.82
N LEU A 574 2.70 -9.51 44.82
CA LEU A 574 3.76 -10.52 44.86
C LEU A 574 4.20 -10.80 43.42
N SER A 575 5.37 -10.29 43.05
CA SER A 575 5.90 -10.42 41.68
C SER A 575 6.28 -11.86 41.32
N PRO A 576 6.51 -12.13 40.03
CA PRO A 576 7.20 -13.34 39.58
C PRO A 576 8.59 -13.48 40.21
N GLY A 577 9.23 -14.63 40.00
CA GLY A 577 10.61 -14.87 40.45
C GLY A 577 11.08 -16.29 40.14
N PRO A 578 12.39 -16.55 40.25
CA PRO A 578 12.97 -17.87 39.99
C PRO A 578 12.80 -18.82 41.17
N GLY A 579 12.76 -20.13 40.88
CA GLY A 579 12.75 -21.17 41.91
C GLY A 579 11.38 -21.36 42.55
N LYS A 580 11.35 -21.56 43.87
CA LYS A 580 10.13 -21.85 44.63
C LYS A 580 9.82 -20.75 45.66
N PRO A 581 8.55 -20.60 46.11
CA PRO A 581 8.14 -19.54 47.03
C PRO A 581 8.94 -19.48 48.34
N GLU A 582 9.40 -20.61 48.86
CA GLU A 582 10.13 -20.70 50.14
C GLU A 582 11.48 -19.97 50.08
N ARG A 583 12.10 -19.86 48.89
CA ARG A 583 13.34 -19.10 48.69
C ARG A 583 13.24 -17.66 49.19
N PHE A 584 12.05 -17.07 49.11
CA PHE A 584 11.82 -15.67 49.42
C PHE A 584 11.06 -15.45 50.74
N GLN A 585 10.79 -16.52 51.50
CA GLN A 585 9.94 -16.48 52.70
C GLN A 585 8.57 -15.84 52.36
N MET A 586 7.97 -16.30 51.27
CA MET A 586 6.72 -15.74 50.76
C MET A 586 5.55 -16.01 51.71
N ASP A 587 5.58 -17.13 52.43
CA ASP A 587 4.63 -17.50 53.48
C ASP A 587 4.61 -16.46 54.62
N GLU A 588 5.77 -16.02 55.11
CA GLU A 588 5.87 -14.96 56.12
C GLU A 588 5.28 -13.64 55.60
N THR A 589 5.52 -13.33 54.32
CA THR A 589 5.02 -12.12 53.66
C THR A 589 3.50 -12.15 53.54
N ILE A 590 2.94 -13.29 53.09
CA ILE A 590 1.48 -13.49 52.96
C ILE A 590 0.81 -13.44 54.33
N ALA A 591 1.35 -14.15 55.34
CA ALA A 591 0.81 -14.15 56.69
C ALA A 591 0.75 -12.74 57.29
N LEU A 592 1.81 -11.95 57.07
CA LEU A 592 1.88 -10.55 57.51
C LEU A 592 0.79 -9.70 56.85
N CYS A 593 0.65 -9.78 55.51
CA CYS A 593 -0.39 -9.06 54.78
C CYS A 593 -1.81 -9.40 55.29
N LEU A 594 -2.09 -10.69 55.48
CA LEU A 594 -3.40 -11.15 55.96
C LEU A 594 -3.68 -10.68 57.40
N SER A 595 -2.69 -10.70 58.29
CA SER A 595 -2.84 -10.20 59.66
C SER A 595 -3.18 -8.70 59.72
N ARG A 596 -2.78 -7.96 58.68
CA ARG A 596 -3.04 -6.52 58.51
C ARG A 596 -4.25 -6.22 57.60
N HIS A 597 -4.98 -7.25 57.15
CA HIS A 597 -6.12 -7.14 56.25
C HIS A 597 -5.78 -6.45 54.90
N LEU A 598 -4.54 -6.60 54.42
CA LEU A 598 -4.08 -6.01 53.17
C LEU A 598 -4.46 -6.89 51.97
N PRO A 599 -5.02 -6.32 50.89
CA PRO A 599 -5.25 -7.03 49.64
C PRO A 599 -3.94 -7.54 49.01
N ILE A 600 -3.98 -8.75 48.43
CA ILE A 600 -2.81 -9.38 47.82
C ILE A 600 -3.11 -9.80 46.38
N PHE A 601 -2.22 -9.45 45.46
CA PHE A 601 -2.23 -9.96 44.09
C PHE A 601 -0.94 -10.71 43.77
N GLY A 602 -1.03 -12.00 43.44
CA GLY A 602 0.14 -12.82 43.10
C GLY A 602 0.26 -13.10 41.61
N ILE A 603 1.47 -12.96 41.07
CA ILE A 603 1.76 -13.20 39.66
C ILE A 603 2.86 -14.26 39.54
N CYS A 604 2.65 -15.28 38.72
CA CYS A 604 3.59 -16.37 38.49
C CYS A 604 4.10 -17.03 39.79
N LEU A 605 5.31 -16.71 40.26
CA LEU A 605 5.80 -17.19 41.57
C LEU A 605 4.90 -16.74 42.73
N GLY A 606 4.37 -15.51 42.67
CA GLY A 606 3.38 -15.01 43.64
C GLY A 606 2.08 -15.81 43.64
N PHE A 607 1.63 -16.28 42.47
CA PHE A 607 0.47 -17.18 42.35
C PHE A 607 0.75 -18.53 43.00
N GLN A 608 1.94 -19.07 42.76
CA GLN A 608 2.38 -20.36 43.31
C GLN A 608 2.48 -20.29 44.84
N GLY A 609 3.08 -19.22 45.38
CA GLY A 609 3.20 -19.05 46.83
C GLY A 609 1.85 -18.82 47.53
N LEU A 610 0.94 -18.05 46.93
CA LEU A 610 -0.41 -17.91 47.46
C LEU A 610 -1.17 -19.24 47.44
N ALA A 611 -1.09 -20.00 46.35
CA ALA A 611 -1.73 -21.31 46.27
C ALA A 611 -1.19 -22.27 47.34
N GLU A 612 0.13 -22.36 47.47
CA GLU A 612 0.81 -23.20 48.45
C GLU A 612 0.46 -22.82 49.89
N TYR A 613 0.46 -21.51 50.21
CA TYR A 613 0.07 -20.99 51.53
C TYR A 613 -1.35 -21.43 51.95
N PHE A 614 -2.30 -21.50 51.00
CA PHE A 614 -3.66 -21.97 51.26
C PHE A 614 -3.83 -23.49 51.18
N GLY A 615 -2.73 -24.25 51.01
CA GLY A 615 -2.72 -25.71 51.05
C GLY A 615 -2.81 -26.40 49.68
N ALA A 616 -2.59 -25.67 48.58
CA ALA A 616 -2.39 -26.30 47.27
C ALA A 616 -1.04 -27.01 47.19
N ARG A 617 -0.89 -27.94 46.25
CA ARG A 617 0.39 -28.58 45.94
C ARG A 617 0.94 -28.08 44.62
N LEU A 618 2.22 -27.69 44.63
CA LEU A 618 2.98 -27.37 43.43
C LEU A 618 3.57 -28.64 42.83
N ASP A 619 3.65 -28.66 41.50
CA ASP A 619 4.27 -29.74 40.73
C ASP A 619 5.00 -29.15 39.51
N VAL A 620 5.78 -29.98 38.82
CA VAL A 620 6.55 -29.56 37.64
C VAL A 620 5.79 -29.95 36.37
N LEU A 621 5.66 -29.00 35.45
CA LEU A 621 5.09 -29.28 34.14
C LEU A 621 5.91 -30.35 33.39
N PRO A 622 5.26 -31.30 32.69
CA PRO A 622 5.96 -32.25 31.83
C PRO A 622 6.81 -31.56 30.76
N LYS A 623 6.35 -30.39 30.28
CA LYS A 623 7.08 -29.48 29.41
C LYS A 623 7.08 -28.08 30.02
N PRO A 624 8.25 -27.52 30.40
CA PRO A 624 8.32 -26.13 30.87
C PRO A 624 7.78 -25.16 29.83
N ALA A 625 7.03 -24.14 30.29
CA ALA A 625 6.50 -23.08 29.45
C ALA A 625 7.32 -21.81 29.66
N HIS A 626 8.42 -21.65 28.91
CA HIS A 626 9.35 -20.52 29.02
C HIS A 626 9.29 -19.66 27.76
N GLY A 627 8.60 -18.51 27.82
CA GLY A 627 8.35 -17.68 26.65
C GLY A 627 7.32 -18.27 25.70
N GLU A 628 6.40 -19.09 26.22
CA GLU A 628 5.36 -19.72 25.41
C GLU A 628 4.05 -18.90 25.47
N LYS A 629 3.43 -18.74 24.29
CA LYS A 629 2.10 -18.15 24.12
C LYS A 629 1.05 -19.25 24.34
N SER A 630 0.03 -19.01 25.15
CA SER A 630 -1.06 -19.97 25.39
C SER A 630 -2.40 -19.25 25.43
N VAL A 631 -3.45 -19.91 24.93
CA VAL A 631 -4.84 -19.44 25.10
C VAL A 631 -5.38 -20.04 26.41
N ILE A 632 -5.93 -19.18 27.27
CA ILE A 632 -6.61 -19.57 28.49
C ILE A 632 -8.11 -19.36 28.34
N ARG A 633 -8.90 -20.26 28.93
CA ARG A 633 -10.35 -20.15 29.03
C ARG A 633 -10.72 -19.51 30.35
N ILE A 634 -11.56 -18.48 30.32
CA ILE A 634 -12.13 -17.81 31.49
C ILE A 634 -13.38 -18.58 31.90
N LEU A 635 -13.36 -19.19 33.07
CA LEU A 635 -14.38 -20.14 33.53
C LEU A 635 -15.53 -19.47 34.27
N LYS A 636 -15.30 -18.27 34.81
CA LYS A 636 -16.26 -17.54 35.63
C LYS A 636 -16.28 -16.08 35.23
N ASN A 637 -17.48 -15.50 35.25
CA ASN A 637 -17.65 -14.07 35.15
C ASN A 637 -17.22 -13.44 36.48
N ASP A 638 -15.99 -12.91 36.53
CA ASP A 638 -15.39 -12.29 37.70
C ASP A 638 -14.88 -10.90 37.32
N THR A 639 -14.93 -9.96 38.26
CA THR A 639 -14.54 -8.56 38.02
C THR A 639 -13.11 -8.43 37.48
N LEU A 640 -12.21 -9.36 37.83
CA LEU A 640 -10.85 -9.38 37.30
C LEU A 640 -10.79 -9.47 35.77
N PHE A 641 -11.72 -10.21 35.15
CA PHE A 641 -11.77 -10.45 33.70
C PHE A 641 -12.92 -9.69 33.01
N ALA A 642 -13.49 -8.68 33.67
CA ALA A 642 -14.57 -7.88 33.11
C ALA A 642 -14.18 -7.29 31.73
N GLY A 643 -15.02 -7.54 30.71
CA GLY A 643 -14.80 -7.04 29.36
C GLY A 643 -13.71 -7.74 28.55
N MET A 644 -13.20 -8.90 29.00
CA MET A 644 -12.09 -9.63 28.36
C MET A 644 -12.53 -10.89 27.58
N GLY A 645 -13.83 -11.14 27.44
CA GLY A 645 -14.38 -12.30 26.71
C GLY A 645 -14.28 -13.63 27.46
N GLU A 646 -14.47 -14.74 26.75
CA GLU A 646 -14.42 -16.11 27.31
C GLU A 646 -13.03 -16.74 27.25
N SER A 647 -12.10 -16.13 26.50
CA SER A 647 -10.73 -16.59 26.39
C SER A 647 -9.76 -15.44 26.16
N MET A 648 -8.51 -15.62 26.57
CA MET A 648 -7.45 -14.64 26.40
C MET A 648 -6.15 -15.35 26.02
N THR A 649 -5.30 -14.67 25.24
CA THR A 649 -3.94 -15.14 24.99
C THR A 649 -2.95 -14.55 25.98
N VAL A 650 -2.11 -15.39 26.59
CA VAL A 650 -1.17 -15.01 27.65
C VAL A 650 0.23 -15.58 27.45
N GLY A 651 1.23 -14.88 27.98
CA GLY A 651 2.62 -15.31 28.07
C GLY A 651 2.92 -16.10 29.33
N ARG A 652 3.56 -17.27 29.17
CA ARG A 652 3.97 -18.15 30.28
C ARG A 652 5.49 -18.22 30.39
N TYR A 653 5.98 -18.08 31.62
CA TYR A 653 7.39 -18.23 32.01
C TYR A 653 7.50 -19.05 33.30
N HIS A 654 6.99 -20.28 33.28
CA HIS A 654 6.97 -21.14 34.46
C HIS A 654 7.26 -22.62 34.14
N SER A 655 7.97 -23.26 35.06
CA SER A 655 8.13 -24.71 35.12
C SER A 655 7.21 -25.33 36.17
N LEU A 656 6.92 -24.58 37.23
CA LEU A 656 6.07 -25.01 38.33
C LEU A 656 4.63 -24.60 38.06
N TYR A 657 3.69 -25.47 38.40
CA TYR A 657 2.28 -25.18 38.31
C TYR A 657 1.53 -25.70 39.55
N VAL A 658 0.35 -25.14 39.79
CA VAL A 658 -0.54 -25.61 40.85
C VAL A 658 -1.32 -26.80 40.33
N ARG A 659 -1.10 -27.99 40.92
CA ARG A 659 -1.77 -29.22 40.49
C ARG A 659 -3.25 -29.25 40.84
N ASN A 660 -3.60 -28.74 42.01
CA ASN A 660 -4.97 -28.75 42.54
C ASN A 660 -5.20 -27.58 43.48
N LEU A 661 -6.33 -26.88 43.32
CA LEU A 661 -6.72 -25.78 44.19
C LEU A 661 -7.57 -26.28 45.37
N PRO A 662 -7.30 -25.84 46.61
CA PRO A 662 -8.13 -26.15 47.77
C PRO A 662 -9.51 -25.48 47.66
N PRO A 663 -10.53 -25.96 48.38
CA PRO A 663 -11.89 -25.39 48.32
C PRO A 663 -11.98 -23.90 48.65
N SER A 664 -11.01 -23.35 49.40
CA SER A 664 -10.90 -21.93 49.74
C SER A 664 -10.60 -21.03 48.53
N LEU A 665 -10.07 -21.58 47.44
CA LEU A 665 -9.74 -20.87 46.21
C LEU A 665 -10.73 -21.21 45.09
N ILE A 666 -11.19 -20.19 44.38
CA ILE A 666 -12.06 -20.30 43.21
C ILE A 666 -11.20 -20.15 41.96
N LEU A 667 -11.15 -21.20 41.14
CA LEU A 667 -10.54 -21.16 39.82
C LEU A 667 -11.32 -20.20 38.91
N LEU A 668 -10.60 -19.27 38.28
CA LEU A 668 -11.14 -18.26 37.38
C LEU A 668 -10.77 -18.53 35.92
N ALA A 669 -9.57 -19.04 35.66
CA ALA A 669 -9.13 -19.36 34.30
C ALA A 669 -8.15 -20.55 34.28
N GLU A 670 -8.12 -21.28 33.17
CA GLU A 670 -7.23 -22.43 32.95
C GLU A 670 -6.82 -22.56 31.47
N THR A 671 -5.76 -23.30 31.19
CA THR A 671 -5.39 -23.70 29.81
C THR A 671 -6.27 -24.86 29.31
N ALA A 672 -6.19 -25.17 28.01
CA ALA A 672 -6.96 -26.26 27.41
C ALA A 672 -6.67 -27.65 28.02
N ASP A 673 -5.46 -27.86 28.53
CA ASP A 673 -5.02 -29.05 29.25
C ASP A 673 -5.30 -29.00 30.78
N GLY A 674 -6.10 -28.03 31.24
CA GLY A 674 -6.61 -27.97 32.61
C GLY A 674 -5.63 -27.42 33.65
N ILE A 675 -4.57 -26.70 33.22
CA ILE A 675 -3.61 -26.10 34.14
C ILE A 675 -4.22 -24.79 34.69
N PRO A 676 -4.34 -24.63 36.02
CA PRO A 676 -4.84 -23.40 36.64
C PRO A 676 -4.02 -22.16 36.26
N MET A 677 -4.69 -21.12 35.76
CA MET A 677 -4.07 -19.87 35.29
C MET A 677 -4.48 -18.64 36.07
N ALA A 678 -5.63 -18.66 36.75
CA ALA A 678 -6.05 -17.59 37.65
C ALA A 678 -6.96 -18.12 38.75
N PHE A 679 -6.85 -17.56 39.96
CA PHE A 679 -7.80 -17.84 41.04
C PHE A 679 -8.07 -16.59 41.89
N ARG A 680 -9.13 -16.67 42.69
CA ARG A 680 -9.35 -15.78 43.84
C ARG A 680 -9.69 -16.56 45.10
N HIS A 681 -9.45 -15.97 46.26
CA HIS A 681 -9.94 -16.54 47.51
C HIS A 681 -11.45 -16.31 47.67
N ARG A 682 -12.14 -17.23 48.34
CA ARG A 682 -13.60 -17.14 48.56
C ARG A 682 -14.02 -15.96 49.44
N GLN A 683 -13.19 -15.64 50.43
CA GLN A 683 -13.54 -14.71 51.53
C GLN A 683 -12.49 -13.63 51.79
N LEU A 684 -11.30 -13.74 51.21
CA LEU A 684 -10.18 -12.85 51.49
C LEU A 684 -9.88 -12.04 50.23
N PRO A 685 -9.35 -10.81 50.36
CA PRO A 685 -9.02 -9.94 49.23
C PRO A 685 -7.75 -10.42 48.50
N VAL A 686 -7.80 -11.64 47.96
CA VAL A 686 -6.68 -12.32 47.33
C VAL A 686 -7.05 -12.74 45.92
N TYR A 687 -6.27 -12.27 44.96
CA TYR A 687 -6.33 -12.66 43.56
C TYR A 687 -4.96 -13.13 43.11
N ALA A 688 -4.91 -14.00 42.10
CA ALA A 688 -3.64 -14.41 41.53
C ALA A 688 -3.77 -14.86 40.08
N VAL A 689 -2.71 -14.66 39.31
CA VAL A 689 -2.55 -15.16 37.93
C VAL A 689 -1.20 -15.86 37.75
N GLN A 690 -1.20 -17.01 37.08
CA GLN A 690 0.03 -17.79 36.83
C GLN A 690 0.84 -17.24 35.63
N PHE A 691 0.17 -16.59 34.68
CA PHE A 691 0.79 -15.98 33.51
C PHE A 691 1.31 -14.56 33.82
N HIS A 692 2.10 -14.01 32.90
CA HIS A 692 2.71 -12.69 33.03
C HIS A 692 1.86 -11.64 32.27
N PRO A 693 1.03 -10.82 32.96
CA PRO A 693 0.22 -9.80 32.30
C PRO A 693 1.08 -8.74 31.59
N GLU A 694 2.29 -8.48 32.09
CA GLU A 694 3.24 -7.50 31.55
C GLU A 694 4.01 -7.99 30.31
N SER A 695 3.89 -9.27 29.96
CA SER A 695 4.66 -9.86 28.87
C SER A 695 4.19 -9.36 27.50
N VAL A 696 5.14 -9.21 26.57
CA VAL A 696 4.84 -8.97 25.15
C VAL A 696 3.89 -10.01 24.54
N LEU A 697 3.89 -11.23 25.09
CA LEU A 697 3.03 -12.33 24.66
C LEU A 697 1.58 -12.20 25.15
N SER A 698 1.32 -11.32 26.12
CA SER A 698 0.01 -11.01 26.72
C SER A 698 -0.54 -9.66 26.24
N LEU A 699 0.10 -9.01 25.26
CA LEU A 699 -0.26 -7.67 24.77
C LEU A 699 -1.45 -7.64 23.82
N ALA A 700 -1.90 -8.79 23.31
CA ALA A 700 -3.07 -8.84 22.44
C ALA A 700 -4.29 -8.21 23.16
N ASP A 701 -4.99 -7.32 22.46
CA ASP A 701 -6.20 -6.62 22.93
C ASP A 701 -6.05 -5.84 24.26
N ASP A 702 -4.83 -5.42 24.60
CA ASP A 702 -4.47 -4.79 25.88
C ASP A 702 -4.80 -5.66 27.11
N GLY A 703 -4.90 -6.98 26.96
CA GLY A 703 -5.45 -7.89 27.97
C GLY A 703 -4.75 -7.79 29.32
N GLY A 704 -3.41 -7.76 29.35
CA GLY A 704 -2.65 -7.60 30.59
C GLY A 704 -2.89 -6.28 31.32
N MET A 705 -2.98 -5.17 30.57
CA MET A 705 -3.23 -3.85 31.14
C MET A 705 -4.67 -3.72 31.64
N ARG A 706 -5.66 -4.21 30.88
CA ARG A 706 -7.07 -4.26 31.30
C ARG A 706 -7.27 -5.10 32.56
N LEU A 707 -6.55 -6.22 32.71
CA LEU A 707 -6.61 -7.04 33.91
C LEU A 707 -6.13 -6.28 35.15
N ILE A 708 -5.03 -5.52 35.03
CA ILE A 708 -4.52 -4.67 36.11
C ILE A 708 -5.47 -3.51 36.40
N ASP A 709 -6.10 -2.94 35.37
CA ASP A 709 -7.10 -1.89 35.51
C ASP A 709 -8.33 -2.39 36.29
N ASN A 710 -8.87 -3.56 35.91
CA ASN A 710 -9.98 -4.22 36.59
C ASN A 710 -9.65 -4.55 38.05
N LEU A 711 -8.45 -5.07 38.30
CA LEU A 711 -7.96 -5.34 39.66
C LEU A 711 -7.96 -4.08 40.51
N LEU A 712 -7.43 -2.97 39.99
CA LEU A 712 -7.39 -1.72 40.72
C LEU A 712 -8.78 -1.12 40.89
N MET A 713 -9.61 -1.12 39.85
CA MET A 713 -10.98 -0.59 39.89
C MET A 713 -11.83 -1.28 40.96
N HIS A 714 -11.65 -2.59 41.12
CA HIS A 714 -12.44 -3.43 42.01
C HIS A 714 -11.65 -3.97 43.21
N LEU A 715 -10.65 -3.24 43.71
CA LEU A 715 -9.87 -3.64 44.88
C LEU A 715 -10.80 -4.04 46.04
N PRO A 716 -10.83 -5.32 46.44
CA PRO A 716 -11.69 -5.76 47.53
C PRO A 716 -11.11 -5.24 48.85
N LYS A 717 -11.81 -4.32 49.53
CA LYS A 717 -11.35 -3.76 50.82
C LYS A 717 -11.83 -4.62 51.99
N HIS A 718 -12.96 -5.32 51.86
CA HIS A 718 -13.47 -6.27 52.86
C HIS A 718 -14.12 -7.53 52.26
N ALA A 719 -14.27 -8.59 53.06
CA ALA A 719 -14.91 -9.86 52.67
C ALA A 719 -16.36 -9.71 52.15
N GLN A 720 -17.03 -8.59 52.46
CA GLN A 720 -18.39 -8.28 52.01
C GLN A 720 -18.45 -7.75 50.56
N ASP A 721 -17.36 -7.15 50.05
CA ASP A 721 -17.29 -6.62 48.68
C ASP A 721 -17.24 -7.74 47.62
N LEU A 722 -16.77 -8.93 48.00
CA LEU A 722 -16.73 -10.14 47.15
C LEU A 722 -18.12 -10.75 46.87
N LYS A 723 -19.19 -10.26 47.52
CA LYS A 723 -20.57 -10.74 47.33
C LYS A 723 -21.43 -9.88 46.40
N MET A 724 -20.99 -8.68 46.01
CA MET A 724 -21.79 -7.77 45.15
C MET A 724 -21.64 -8.05 43.64
N GLY A 725 -20.95 -9.14 43.25
CA GLY A 725 -20.73 -9.52 41.85
C GLY A 725 -21.12 -10.97 41.52
N THR A 726 -22.20 -11.49 42.12
CA THR A 726 -22.82 -12.76 41.68
C THR A 726 -23.93 -12.53 40.67
#